data_AF-A0A1Q9DZJ8-F1
#
_entry.id   AF-A0A1Q9DZJ8-F1
#
_cell.length_a   1.000
_cell.length_b   1.000
_cell.length_c   1.000
_cell.angle_alpha   90.00
_cell.angle_beta   90.00
_cell.angle_gamma   90.00
#
_symmetry.space_group_name_H-M   'P 1'
#
loop_
_entity.id
_entity.type
_entity.pdbx_description
1 polymer ?
#
loop_
_entity_poly.entity_id
_entity_poly.type
_entity_poly.pdbx_seq_one_letter_code
_entity_poly.pdbx_strand_id
1 'polypeptide(L)'
;MHETPSGPRVLNSRLEFLLLAILLVKTPRDMQLLFCAAHVVLAWRCERTFHVLSPESAEAHSPELAGCRLLEYAEALRRGLASSPCASDLREASVIVIPGYTFHNCHWPHYGGNCESEGTISRPGRECYDEQTMRAYRRLIDAPEFARKSVAIIDGSGRVQSAWLPDLSFYNHPRVLILRLGAPVWFHRPGIDVSLPPGPLSRCAGQAAMHAMRESLDEKRYFATFKGKLRHNQVRATLAHLHHNDLDVIIVDRLDDSYDYDQLLYSSIFSLILEGDMLQTFHFAEAVCSGGIPVLISSKWVPPLQELLPFESYGLRFRDDEIPSLMVKLRALDALSRLELRQRAMDACISRFRTLEVQAESVAQQLSLTSFRPTAPSKQSASAADSLGVGRCLAAASSPTLFYIMSVTETEAFAPKLQGCLLSNLAGSLHHAFLSLRKRSSNCMAMQLEHAHIVLVPGYSVLPDVTRPLSFPGRSCATSQIYEGYRQLRLHAHLDGKLLVLSDMGDKGLPQDTSFSRLLLGARRSTFQYGIDVSMPAEPTPRCSGEAASMSFMEPLEHKRFLVSFKGRWERPWEKQVAALHDNNNVVIVDDANAEYDAEFLLWNSVFILVFATANYRNSRFNEAVCSGGIPVAMADASWVPPFDGFIRFSSYGVLIEDSNPSNLLPRLRDVLLNTAEVHVLRENARKVCTRFLQTREVQAAAALEALETPNRAEDDSLSVVLTQTLLDQEQNHLYALFETGALFRAVASRARTLQHLWMTVAPGPFEYVAASGEAVFAVSGQQVYKHLGPLRSVSPDSDWTAVSRGRVQALAIHDGVMLAAGLDGNIYQQDVNAMSIYTDWELLLEGRNFSRISVHAGVLYATSQLHAASSVYSLDLSSPSHGWVKASIRRIPGDVGHLL
;
A
#
# COMPACT_ATOMS: atom_id res chain seq x y z
N MET A 1 5.63 33.72 -72.12
CA MET A 1 4.66 32.73 -72.61
C MET A 1 5.16 31.39 -72.08
N HIS A 2 4.60 30.89 -70.96
CA HIS A 2 3.54 29.85 -70.94
C HIS A 2 3.95 28.62 -71.77
N GLU A 3 4.03 27.39 -71.22
CA GLU A 3 3.21 26.78 -70.15
C GLU A 3 4.01 26.09 -69.01
N THR A 4 3.30 25.34 -68.15
CA THR A 4 3.65 24.88 -66.79
C THR A 4 4.33 23.50 -66.70
N PRO A 5 5.05 23.21 -65.59
CA PRO A 5 5.67 21.90 -65.34
C PRO A 5 4.78 20.95 -64.51
N SER A 6 4.88 19.65 -64.78
CA SER A 6 4.41 18.59 -63.88
C SER A 6 5.55 18.12 -62.96
N GLY A 7 5.29 18.03 -61.66
CA GLY A 7 6.33 17.80 -60.64
C GLY A 7 6.87 16.37 -60.56
N PRO A 8 8.07 16.17 -60.00
CA PRO A 8 8.66 14.84 -59.83
C PRO A 8 7.99 14.07 -58.68
N ARG A 9 7.70 12.78 -58.91
CA ARG A 9 7.34 11.84 -57.83
C ARG A 9 8.59 11.57 -56.98
N VAL A 10 8.52 11.84 -55.68
CA VAL A 10 9.56 11.46 -54.72
C VAL A 10 9.53 9.94 -54.55
N LEU A 11 10.52 9.26 -55.16
CA LEU A 11 10.83 7.86 -54.88
C LEU A 11 11.59 7.76 -53.54
N ASN A 12 11.32 6.68 -52.80
CA ASN A 12 11.68 6.56 -51.39
C ASN A 12 13.15 6.16 -51.21
N SER A 13 14.05 7.15 -51.17
CA SER A 13 15.51 7.01 -51.21
C SER A 13 16.15 6.14 -50.12
N ARG A 14 15.41 5.80 -49.05
CA ARG A 14 15.88 4.89 -47.99
C ARG A 14 15.92 3.42 -48.44
N LEU A 15 15.09 3.00 -49.39
CA LEU A 15 15.05 1.59 -49.83
C LEU A 15 16.26 1.22 -50.70
N GLU A 16 16.68 2.13 -51.58
CA GLU A 16 17.84 1.92 -52.47
C GLU A 16 19.14 1.83 -51.69
N PHE A 17 19.30 2.62 -50.62
CA PHE A 17 20.44 2.53 -49.71
C PHE A 17 20.54 1.17 -49.00
N LEU A 18 19.39 0.59 -48.60
CA LEU A 18 19.35 -0.73 -47.97
C LEU A 18 19.73 -1.84 -48.97
N LEU A 19 19.22 -1.76 -50.21
CA LEU A 19 19.56 -2.66 -51.30
C LEU A 19 21.06 -2.57 -51.70
N LEU A 20 21.64 -1.37 -51.73
CA LEU A 20 23.08 -1.19 -51.97
C LEU A 20 23.92 -1.79 -50.84
N ALA A 21 23.50 -1.63 -49.58
CA ALA A 21 24.19 -2.19 -48.43
C ALA A 21 24.20 -3.73 -48.43
N ILE A 22 23.08 -4.35 -48.79
CA ILE A 22 22.95 -5.82 -48.92
C ILE A 22 23.89 -6.38 -50.00
N LEU A 23 24.09 -5.65 -51.11
CA LEU A 23 24.98 -6.05 -52.21
C LEU A 23 26.48 -5.95 -51.89
N LEU A 24 26.88 -5.32 -50.78
CA LEU A 24 28.28 -5.08 -50.41
C LEU A 24 28.80 -5.99 -49.28
N VAL A 25 27.95 -6.82 -48.69
CA VAL A 25 28.31 -7.72 -47.56
C VAL A 25 29.18 -8.89 -48.05
N LYS A 26 30.37 -9.06 -47.46
CA LYS A 26 31.31 -10.14 -47.84
C LYS A 26 31.56 -11.22 -46.79
N THR A 27 31.09 -11.08 -45.55
CA THR A 27 31.28 -12.10 -44.50
C THR A 27 30.01 -12.42 -43.69
N PRO A 28 29.90 -13.61 -43.07
CA PRO A 28 28.77 -13.97 -42.22
C PRO A 28 28.61 -13.09 -40.96
N ARG A 29 29.70 -12.51 -40.44
CA ARG A 29 29.65 -11.58 -39.28
C ARG A 29 29.01 -10.23 -39.67
N ASP A 30 29.34 -9.73 -40.85
CA ASP A 30 28.74 -8.49 -41.37
C ASP A 30 27.23 -8.67 -41.64
N MET A 31 26.81 -9.90 -41.99
CA MET A 31 25.40 -10.25 -42.17
C MET A 31 24.62 -10.21 -40.84
N GLN A 32 25.20 -10.64 -39.71
CA GLN A 32 24.58 -10.47 -38.39
C GLN A 32 24.45 -8.99 -37.99
N LEU A 33 25.45 -8.16 -38.28
CA LEU A 33 25.37 -6.71 -38.06
C LEU A 33 24.30 -6.05 -38.93
N LEU A 34 24.15 -6.46 -40.20
CA LEU A 34 23.05 -6.00 -41.06
C LEU A 34 21.67 -6.45 -40.55
N PHE A 35 21.54 -7.68 -40.02
CA PHE A 35 20.28 -8.14 -39.43
C PHE A 35 19.89 -7.34 -38.17
N CYS A 36 20.86 -6.99 -37.31
CA CYS A 36 20.61 -6.08 -36.19
C CYS A 36 20.21 -4.67 -36.65
N ALA A 37 20.85 -4.13 -37.70
CA ALA A 37 20.48 -2.82 -38.26
C ALA A 37 19.11 -2.83 -38.95
N ALA A 38 18.77 -3.91 -39.66
CA ALA A 38 17.48 -4.09 -40.33
C ALA A 38 16.31 -4.23 -39.33
N HIS A 39 16.54 -4.86 -38.16
CA HIS A 39 15.52 -4.95 -37.11
C HIS A 39 15.10 -3.60 -36.52
N VAL A 40 15.94 -2.57 -36.60
CA VAL A 40 15.65 -1.21 -36.12
C VAL A 40 14.78 -0.41 -37.10
N VAL A 41 14.62 -0.86 -38.35
CA VAL A 41 13.79 -0.18 -39.38
C VAL A 41 12.63 -1.07 -39.87
N LEU A 42 12.09 -1.90 -38.98
CA LEU A 42 10.68 -2.29 -39.11
C LEU A 42 9.82 -1.07 -38.76
N ALA A 43 9.41 -0.33 -39.78
CA ALA A 43 8.48 0.79 -39.64
C ALA A 43 7.16 0.29 -39.02
N TRP A 44 7.03 0.49 -37.71
CA TRP A 44 5.83 0.19 -36.96
C TRP A 44 4.70 1.08 -37.49
N ARG A 45 3.51 0.49 -37.69
CA ARG A 45 2.40 1.20 -38.32
C ARG A 45 1.80 2.17 -37.32
N CYS A 46 1.67 3.43 -37.73
CA CYS A 46 0.89 4.43 -37.01
C CYS A 46 -0.59 4.04 -37.07
N GLU A 47 -1.16 3.46 -36.02
CA GLU A 47 -2.60 3.20 -35.93
C GLU A 47 -3.40 4.51 -35.91
N ARG A 48 -2.78 5.57 -35.37
CA ARG A 48 -3.28 6.93 -35.35
C ARG A 48 -2.17 7.90 -35.75
N THR A 49 -2.51 8.88 -36.58
CA THR A 49 -1.66 10.05 -36.85
C THR A 49 -2.01 11.19 -35.90
N PHE A 50 -1.04 12.08 -35.68
CA PHE A 50 -1.19 13.27 -34.85
C PHE A 50 -0.57 14.50 -35.51
N HIS A 51 -1.06 15.69 -35.17
CA HIS A 51 -0.51 16.97 -35.64
C HIS A 51 0.04 17.74 -34.44
N VAL A 52 1.29 18.17 -34.53
CA VAL A 52 1.96 18.89 -33.44
C VAL A 52 1.92 20.38 -33.74
N LEU A 53 1.19 21.16 -32.94
CA LEU A 53 1.12 22.60 -33.14
C LEU A 53 2.48 23.25 -32.89
N SER A 54 2.78 24.33 -33.62
CA SER A 54 3.81 25.26 -33.23
C SER A 54 3.30 26.18 -32.10
N PRO A 55 4.19 26.80 -31.30
CA PRO A 55 3.78 27.79 -30.30
C PRO A 55 2.95 28.92 -30.92
N GLU A 56 3.40 29.46 -32.04
CA GLU A 56 2.73 30.55 -32.78
C GLU A 56 1.33 30.12 -33.26
N SER A 57 1.20 28.85 -33.68
CA SER A 57 -0.08 28.28 -34.10
C SER A 57 -1.04 28.16 -32.92
N ALA A 58 -0.60 27.62 -31.77
CA ALA A 58 -1.45 27.53 -30.57
C ALA A 58 -1.83 28.93 -30.04
N GLU A 59 -0.91 29.89 -30.11
CA GLU A 59 -1.10 31.27 -29.64
C GLU A 59 -2.03 32.08 -30.53
N ALA A 60 -2.10 31.80 -31.83
CA ALA A 60 -3.10 32.40 -32.72
C ALA A 60 -4.55 32.03 -32.32
N HIS A 61 -4.77 30.87 -31.71
CA HIS A 61 -6.09 30.44 -31.21
C HIS A 61 -6.33 30.88 -29.75
N SER A 62 -5.26 31.04 -28.96
CA SER A 62 -5.32 31.47 -27.55
C SER A 62 -4.15 32.39 -27.19
N PRO A 63 -4.27 33.72 -27.46
CA PRO A 63 -3.19 34.68 -27.31
C PRO A 63 -2.60 34.78 -25.89
N GLU A 64 -3.34 34.35 -24.87
CA GLU A 64 -2.86 34.31 -23.47
C GLU A 64 -1.66 33.37 -23.27
N LEU A 65 -1.46 32.42 -24.18
CA LEU A 65 -0.33 31.48 -24.16
C LEU A 65 0.99 32.12 -24.64
N ALA A 66 0.94 33.27 -25.31
CA ALA A 66 2.13 33.92 -25.88
C ALA A 66 3.09 34.44 -24.78
N GLY A 67 2.54 34.79 -23.61
CA GLY A 67 3.33 35.16 -22.43
C GLY A 67 3.92 33.98 -21.65
N CYS A 68 3.61 32.73 -22.02
CA CYS A 68 4.02 31.55 -21.28
C CYS A 68 5.45 31.10 -21.64
N ARG A 69 6.22 30.78 -20.58
CA ARG A 69 7.56 30.19 -20.68
C ARG A 69 7.47 28.80 -21.30
N LEU A 70 8.43 28.47 -22.16
CA LEU A 70 8.64 27.11 -22.65
C LEU A 70 10.02 26.63 -22.18
N LEU A 71 10.06 25.40 -21.67
CA LEU A 71 11.30 24.74 -21.24
C LEU A 71 11.86 23.87 -22.36
N GLU A 72 13.19 23.77 -22.44
CA GLU A 72 13.87 23.15 -23.58
C GLU A 72 13.52 21.66 -23.73
N TYR A 73 13.30 20.92 -22.64
CA TYR A 73 12.81 19.54 -22.72
C TYR A 73 11.44 19.45 -23.43
N ALA A 74 10.48 20.29 -23.05
CA ALA A 74 9.12 20.23 -23.60
C ALA A 74 9.10 20.65 -25.07
N GLU A 75 9.89 21.66 -25.42
CA GLU A 75 10.03 22.12 -26.81
C GLU A 75 10.82 21.13 -27.67
N ALA A 76 11.89 20.54 -27.17
CA ALA A 76 12.66 19.53 -27.90
C ALA A 76 11.88 18.21 -28.06
N LEU A 77 11.08 17.80 -27.06
CA LEU A 77 10.10 16.71 -27.19
C LEU A 77 9.05 17.05 -28.27
N ARG A 78 8.51 18.28 -28.27
CA ARG A 78 7.55 18.76 -29.30
C ARG A 78 8.17 18.68 -30.70
N ARG A 79 9.43 19.12 -30.88
CA ARG A 79 10.15 19.02 -32.16
C ARG A 79 10.36 17.56 -32.57
N GLY A 80 10.77 16.69 -31.65
CA GLY A 80 10.92 15.25 -31.89
C GLY A 80 9.61 14.58 -32.34
N LEU A 81 8.50 14.88 -31.66
CA LEU A 81 7.16 14.43 -32.06
C LEU A 81 6.79 14.95 -33.46
N ALA A 82 7.07 16.22 -33.78
CA ALA A 82 6.78 16.79 -35.10
C ALA A 82 7.61 16.15 -36.24
N SER A 83 8.79 15.59 -35.94
CA SER A 83 9.60 14.80 -36.88
C SER A 83 9.24 13.31 -36.96
N SER A 84 8.28 12.83 -36.17
CA SER A 84 7.88 11.43 -36.14
C SER A 84 7.23 10.98 -37.45
N PRO A 85 7.40 9.72 -37.89
CA PRO A 85 6.63 9.14 -39.00
C PRO A 85 5.10 9.14 -38.81
N CYS A 86 4.61 9.33 -37.57
CA CYS A 86 3.18 9.45 -37.26
C CYS A 86 2.68 10.90 -37.19
N ALA A 87 3.56 11.89 -37.38
CA ALA A 87 3.16 13.27 -37.56
C ALA A 87 2.50 13.44 -38.94
N SER A 88 1.37 14.16 -38.99
CA SER A 88 0.64 14.45 -40.23
C SER A 88 0.14 15.89 -40.27
N ASP A 89 -0.41 16.28 -41.42
CA ASP A 89 -1.15 17.53 -41.55
C ASP A 89 -2.35 17.58 -40.59
N LEU A 90 -2.70 18.79 -40.17
CA LEU A 90 -3.81 19.07 -39.26
C LEU A 90 -5.12 18.40 -39.70
N ARG A 91 -5.38 18.33 -41.01
CA ARG A 91 -6.60 17.75 -41.57
C ARG A 91 -6.70 16.24 -41.29
N GLU A 92 -5.61 15.52 -41.51
CA GLU A 92 -5.54 14.05 -41.41
C GLU A 92 -5.37 13.56 -39.97
N ALA A 93 -4.78 14.37 -39.10
CA ALA A 93 -4.48 13.98 -37.73
C ALA A 93 -5.73 13.64 -36.89
N SER A 94 -5.62 12.57 -36.10
CA SER A 94 -6.66 12.18 -35.13
C SER A 94 -6.43 12.76 -33.71
N VAL A 95 -5.19 13.22 -33.44
CA VAL A 95 -4.79 13.87 -32.19
C VAL A 95 -4.06 15.16 -32.50
N ILE A 96 -4.30 16.23 -31.73
CA ILE A 96 -3.55 17.48 -31.76
C ILE A 96 -2.64 17.54 -30.54
N VAL A 97 -1.33 17.68 -30.72
CA VAL A 97 -0.37 17.85 -29.61
C VAL A 97 -0.15 19.34 -29.37
N ILE A 98 -0.47 19.80 -28.17
CA ILE A 98 -0.29 21.19 -27.72
C ILE A 98 1.13 21.36 -27.14
N PRO A 99 1.83 22.49 -27.41
CA PRO A 99 3.09 22.81 -26.76
C PRO A 99 2.98 22.78 -25.22
N GLY A 100 4.07 22.41 -24.55
CA GLY A 100 4.07 22.16 -23.11
C GLY A 100 4.09 23.41 -22.22
N TYR A 101 3.08 24.27 -22.31
CA TYR A 101 2.99 25.52 -21.54
C TYR A 101 2.88 25.30 -20.01
N THR A 102 2.36 24.15 -19.57
CA THR A 102 2.30 23.75 -18.16
C THR A 102 3.54 22.99 -17.69
N PHE A 103 4.55 22.79 -18.54
CA PHE A 103 5.71 21.98 -18.23
C PHE A 103 6.68 22.74 -17.29
N HIS A 104 6.89 22.19 -16.09
CA HIS A 104 7.70 22.80 -15.04
C HIS A 104 8.68 21.77 -14.44
N ASN A 105 9.68 21.40 -15.23
CA ASN A 105 10.86 20.68 -14.76
C ASN A 105 12.12 21.30 -15.37
N CYS A 106 12.96 21.89 -14.52
CA CYS A 106 14.14 22.66 -14.89
C CYS A 106 15.46 21.87 -14.74
N HIS A 107 15.39 20.54 -14.61
CA HIS A 107 16.56 19.68 -14.42
C HIS A 107 17.11 19.06 -15.71
N TRP A 108 16.77 19.63 -16.87
CA TRP A 108 17.28 19.21 -18.18
C TRP A 108 17.52 20.43 -19.08
N PRO A 109 18.63 20.48 -19.86
CA PRO A 109 19.68 19.46 -19.98
C PRO A 109 20.65 19.40 -18.78
N HIS A 110 20.57 20.35 -17.85
CA HIS A 110 21.45 20.44 -16.70
C HIS A 110 20.76 20.01 -15.40
N TYR A 111 21.26 18.95 -14.76
CA TYR A 111 20.79 18.57 -13.43
C TYR A 111 21.26 19.57 -12.36
N GLY A 112 20.41 19.79 -11.33
CA GLY A 112 20.73 20.62 -10.17
C GLY A 112 20.69 22.14 -10.42
N GLY A 113 20.58 22.57 -11.68
CA GLY A 113 20.44 23.98 -12.05
C GLY A 113 19.10 24.60 -11.62
N ASN A 114 19.07 25.93 -11.60
CA ASN A 114 17.83 26.70 -11.60
C ASN A 114 17.24 26.74 -13.03
N CYS A 115 15.98 27.17 -13.16
CA CYS A 115 15.35 27.34 -14.48
C CYS A 115 16.05 28.36 -15.38
N GLU A 116 16.90 29.22 -14.83
CA GLU A 116 17.61 30.29 -15.53
C GLU A 116 18.98 29.83 -16.09
N SER A 117 19.35 28.57 -15.88
CA SER A 117 20.55 27.97 -16.45
C SER A 117 20.46 27.97 -17.98
N GLU A 118 21.57 28.29 -18.65
CA GLU A 118 21.64 28.36 -20.12
C GLU A 118 21.16 27.04 -20.75
N GLY A 119 20.36 27.14 -21.82
CA GLY A 119 19.78 25.97 -22.48
C GLY A 119 18.63 25.26 -21.74
N THR A 120 18.21 25.70 -20.54
CA THR A 120 17.03 25.13 -19.84
C THR A 120 15.70 25.74 -20.30
N ILE A 121 15.72 27.01 -20.74
CA ILE A 121 14.55 27.72 -21.28
C ILE A 121 14.69 27.84 -22.80
N SER A 122 13.71 27.33 -23.54
CA SER A 122 13.61 27.53 -24.99
C SER A 122 13.00 28.89 -25.34
N ARG A 123 12.04 29.35 -24.52
CA ARG A 123 11.41 30.67 -24.65
C ARG A 123 11.10 31.27 -23.27
N PRO A 124 11.61 32.46 -22.94
CA PRO A 124 11.31 33.13 -21.67
C PRO A 124 9.84 33.52 -21.58
N GLY A 125 9.33 33.64 -20.35
CA GLY A 125 7.93 34.00 -20.09
C GLY A 125 7.53 33.73 -18.64
N ARG A 126 6.24 33.88 -18.34
CA ARG A 126 5.65 33.53 -17.04
C ARG A 126 5.35 32.04 -16.94
N GLU A 127 5.15 31.55 -15.73
CA GLU A 127 4.64 30.20 -15.50
C GLU A 127 3.13 30.14 -15.77
N CYS A 128 2.69 29.11 -16.50
CA CYS A 128 1.31 28.97 -16.96
C CYS A 128 0.72 27.65 -16.45
N TYR A 129 0.17 27.69 -15.24
CA TYR A 129 -0.58 26.60 -14.60
C TYR A 129 -1.86 27.12 -13.91
N ASP A 130 -2.30 28.33 -14.28
CA ASP A 130 -3.44 29.03 -13.70
C ASP A 130 -4.77 28.72 -14.43
N GLU A 131 -5.87 29.23 -13.88
CA GLU A 131 -7.22 29.12 -14.48
C GLU A 131 -7.29 29.79 -15.87
N GLN A 132 -6.45 30.80 -16.15
CA GLN A 132 -6.37 31.43 -17.47
C GLN A 132 -5.78 30.45 -18.50
N THR A 133 -4.76 29.70 -18.12
CA THR A 133 -4.13 28.65 -18.94
C THR A 133 -5.12 27.52 -19.23
N MET A 134 -5.87 27.06 -18.22
CA MET A 134 -6.90 26.04 -18.43
C MET A 134 -8.04 26.54 -19.33
N ARG A 135 -8.42 27.81 -19.23
CA ARG A 135 -9.39 28.44 -20.16
C ARG A 135 -8.85 28.61 -21.58
N ALA A 136 -7.55 28.84 -21.76
CA ALA A 136 -6.89 28.86 -23.07
C ALA A 136 -6.87 27.44 -23.69
N TYR A 137 -6.54 26.41 -22.92
CA TYR A 137 -6.63 25.03 -23.42
C TYR A 137 -8.07 24.59 -23.75
N ARG A 138 -9.07 24.97 -22.96
CA ARG A 138 -10.49 24.73 -23.30
C ARG A 138 -10.85 25.38 -24.65
N ARG A 139 -10.44 26.64 -24.87
CA ARG A 139 -10.64 27.32 -26.17
C ARG A 139 -9.95 26.64 -27.35
N LEU A 140 -8.75 26.09 -27.16
CA LEU A 140 -8.11 25.23 -28.17
C LEU A 140 -8.96 23.97 -28.43
N ILE A 141 -9.38 23.23 -27.41
CA ILE A 141 -10.19 22.00 -27.54
C ILE A 141 -11.55 22.25 -28.24
N ASP A 142 -12.13 23.43 -28.04
CA ASP A 142 -13.41 23.86 -28.61
C ASP A 142 -13.28 24.54 -29.98
N ALA A 143 -12.04 24.73 -30.48
CA ALA A 143 -11.80 25.26 -31.82
C ALA A 143 -12.46 24.36 -32.90
N PRO A 144 -13.19 24.91 -33.90
CA PRO A 144 -13.97 24.11 -34.85
C PRO A 144 -13.18 23.02 -35.57
N GLU A 145 -11.95 23.33 -35.95
CA GLU A 145 -10.95 22.46 -36.58
C GLU A 145 -10.51 21.28 -35.70
N PHE A 146 -10.61 21.40 -34.37
CA PHE A 146 -10.25 20.35 -33.41
C PHE A 146 -11.48 19.62 -32.83
N ALA A 147 -12.71 20.05 -33.15
CA ALA A 147 -13.95 19.54 -32.55
C ALA A 147 -14.15 18.01 -32.65
N ARG A 148 -13.54 17.35 -33.64
CA ARG A 148 -13.58 15.87 -33.83
C ARG A 148 -12.26 15.15 -33.52
N LYS A 149 -11.27 15.86 -33.00
CA LYS A 149 -9.92 15.36 -32.72
C LYS A 149 -9.72 15.24 -31.22
N SER A 150 -8.85 14.32 -30.81
CA SER A 150 -8.34 14.30 -29.44
C SER A 150 -7.27 15.39 -29.29
N VAL A 151 -7.00 15.85 -28.06
CA VAL A 151 -6.00 16.87 -27.76
C VAL A 151 -5.04 16.33 -26.70
N ALA A 152 -3.77 16.18 -27.05
CA ALA A 152 -2.71 15.72 -26.17
C ALA A 152 -1.93 16.92 -25.61
N ILE A 153 -1.69 16.93 -24.31
CA ILE A 153 -1.04 18.05 -23.60
C ILE A 153 0.27 17.56 -22.99
N ILE A 154 1.37 18.21 -23.35
CA ILE A 154 2.68 17.99 -22.71
C ILE A 154 2.68 18.68 -21.35
N ASP A 155 2.67 17.89 -20.29
CA ASP A 155 2.57 18.36 -18.91
C ASP A 155 3.74 17.88 -18.06
N GLY A 156 4.18 18.78 -17.18
CA GLY A 156 5.29 18.55 -16.26
C GLY A 156 5.13 19.39 -15.01
N SER A 157 3.89 19.73 -14.65
CA SER A 157 3.55 20.57 -13.51
C SER A 157 3.98 19.89 -12.21
N GLY A 158 5.18 20.24 -11.72
CA GLY A 158 5.80 19.72 -10.50
C GLY A 158 5.19 20.22 -9.19
N ARG A 159 3.88 20.48 -9.15
CA ARG A 159 3.16 20.98 -7.95
C ARG A 159 1.81 20.29 -7.73
N VAL A 160 1.75 18.99 -7.99
CA VAL A 160 0.58 18.16 -7.67
C VAL A 160 0.60 17.77 -6.19
N GLN A 161 0.57 18.77 -5.33
CA GLN A 161 -0.18 18.64 -4.08
C GLN A 161 -1.67 18.74 -4.46
N SER A 162 -2.51 17.94 -3.81
CA SER A 162 -3.92 17.71 -4.20
C SER A 162 -4.81 18.95 -4.27
N ALA A 163 -4.34 20.10 -3.77
CA ALA A 163 -5.02 21.40 -3.83
C ALA A 163 -4.88 22.16 -5.17
N TRP A 164 -3.98 21.76 -6.08
CA TRP A 164 -3.54 22.61 -7.21
C TRP A 164 -3.73 22.03 -8.63
N LEU A 165 -4.51 20.96 -8.81
CA LEU A 165 -5.09 20.67 -10.13
C LEU A 165 -6.31 21.60 -10.28
N PRO A 166 -6.22 22.73 -11.02
CA PRO A 166 -7.21 23.81 -10.89
C PRO A 166 -8.59 23.43 -11.40
N ASP A 167 -8.64 22.38 -12.23
CA ASP A 167 -9.83 21.93 -12.92
C ASP A 167 -9.72 20.43 -13.27
N LEU A 168 -10.12 19.56 -12.34
CA LEU A 168 -10.21 18.12 -12.60
C LEU A 168 -11.21 17.77 -13.71
N SER A 169 -12.16 18.66 -14.07
CA SER A 169 -13.10 18.39 -15.17
C SER A 169 -12.42 18.50 -16.53
N PHE A 170 -11.42 19.37 -16.67
CA PHE A 170 -10.56 19.48 -17.85
C PHE A 170 -9.67 18.25 -18.03
N TYR A 171 -8.95 17.83 -17.00
CA TYR A 171 -8.06 16.66 -17.09
C TYR A 171 -8.83 15.35 -17.34
N ASN A 172 -10.06 15.24 -16.84
CA ASN A 172 -10.95 14.10 -17.11
C ASN A 172 -11.76 14.25 -18.41
N HIS A 173 -11.57 15.32 -19.19
CA HIS A 173 -12.34 15.53 -20.41
C HIS A 173 -12.07 14.40 -21.43
N PRO A 174 -13.11 13.80 -22.04
CA PRO A 174 -12.96 12.59 -22.85
C PRO A 174 -12.09 12.78 -24.10
N ARG A 175 -11.99 14.00 -24.65
CA ARG A 175 -11.09 14.28 -25.79
C ARG A 175 -9.65 14.62 -25.38
N VAL A 176 -9.34 14.77 -24.09
CA VAL A 176 -8.01 15.18 -23.60
C VAL A 176 -7.17 13.95 -23.25
N LEU A 177 -5.92 13.91 -23.74
CA LEU A 177 -4.87 12.97 -23.35
C LEU A 177 -3.76 13.75 -22.65
N ILE A 178 -3.15 13.17 -21.62
CA ILE A 178 -2.12 13.83 -20.84
C ILE A 178 -0.78 13.10 -21.04
N LEU A 179 0.17 13.81 -21.64
CA LEU A 179 1.55 13.38 -21.80
C LEU A 179 2.32 13.94 -20.59
N ARG A 180 2.38 13.22 -19.47
CA ARG A 180 2.85 13.77 -18.19
C ARG A 180 4.14 13.16 -17.68
N LEU A 181 5.11 14.01 -17.38
CA LEU A 181 6.28 13.62 -16.60
C LEU A 181 5.90 13.44 -15.12
N GLY A 182 6.25 12.27 -14.55
CA GLY A 182 5.89 11.95 -13.17
C GLY A 182 4.39 11.75 -12.99
N ALA A 183 3.79 10.93 -13.85
CA ALA A 183 2.38 10.59 -13.80
C ALA A 183 2.04 9.84 -12.49
N PRO A 184 1.15 10.38 -11.62
CA PRO A 184 0.71 9.68 -10.41
C PRO A 184 -0.20 8.50 -10.75
N VAL A 185 -0.05 7.37 -10.06
CA VAL A 185 -0.92 6.17 -10.19
C VAL A 185 -2.40 6.50 -9.99
N TRP A 186 -2.71 7.47 -9.11
CA TRP A 186 -4.08 7.89 -8.81
C TRP A 186 -4.68 8.91 -9.81
N PHE A 187 -3.90 9.38 -10.78
CA PHE A 187 -4.28 10.40 -11.77
C PHE A 187 -4.22 9.88 -13.21
N HIS A 188 -3.19 9.08 -13.51
CA HIS A 188 -2.93 8.51 -14.83
C HIS A 188 -4.06 7.58 -15.28
N ARG A 189 -4.56 7.76 -16.50
CA ARG A 189 -5.60 6.90 -17.10
C ARG A 189 -4.94 5.88 -18.04
N PRO A 190 -4.82 4.59 -17.66
CA PRO A 190 -4.13 3.59 -18.47
C PRO A 190 -4.73 3.45 -19.87
N GLY A 191 -3.87 3.37 -20.89
CA GLY A 191 -4.28 3.29 -22.30
C GLY A 191 -4.80 4.60 -22.92
N ILE A 192 -4.92 5.68 -22.14
CA ILE A 192 -5.32 7.02 -22.60
C ILE A 192 -4.15 8.01 -22.43
N ASP A 193 -3.55 8.04 -21.25
CA ASP A 193 -2.45 8.94 -20.91
C ASP A 193 -1.07 8.30 -21.19
N VAL A 194 -0.03 9.12 -21.24
CA VAL A 194 1.36 8.68 -21.44
C VAL A 194 2.23 9.20 -20.31
N SER A 195 2.82 8.28 -19.54
CA SER A 195 3.85 8.64 -18.56
C SER A 195 5.16 8.95 -19.30
N LEU A 196 5.58 10.22 -19.28
CA LEU A 196 6.78 10.66 -19.98
C LEU A 196 8.07 10.26 -19.25
N PRO A 197 9.13 9.86 -19.97
CA PRO A 197 10.46 9.72 -19.40
C PRO A 197 11.06 11.08 -19.02
N PRO A 198 11.89 11.17 -17.97
CA PRO A 198 12.74 12.34 -17.78
C PRO A 198 13.74 12.44 -18.94
N GLY A 199 14.08 13.69 -19.31
CA GLY A 199 15.04 13.95 -20.38
C GLY A 199 16.38 13.26 -20.13
N PRO A 200 16.99 12.66 -21.16
CA PRO A 200 18.21 11.87 -20.98
C PRO A 200 19.40 12.79 -20.78
N LEU A 201 20.21 12.50 -19.77
CA LEU A 201 21.47 13.17 -19.53
C LEU A 201 22.57 12.54 -20.39
N SER A 202 23.63 13.31 -20.66
CA SER A 202 24.78 12.89 -21.48
C SER A 202 25.40 11.55 -21.05
N ARG A 203 25.28 11.21 -19.77
CA ARG A 203 25.62 9.90 -19.19
C ARG A 203 25.03 8.72 -19.97
N CYS A 204 23.77 8.80 -20.38
CA CYS A 204 23.04 7.72 -21.07
C CYS A 204 23.64 7.37 -22.43
N ALA A 205 24.29 8.33 -23.10
CA ALA A 205 24.93 8.14 -24.41
C ALA A 205 26.46 8.00 -24.33
N GLY A 206 27.06 8.24 -23.16
CA GLY A 206 28.51 8.32 -22.96
C GLY A 206 29.25 6.98 -23.03
N GLN A 207 30.56 7.05 -23.22
CA GLN A 207 31.42 5.86 -23.31
C GLN A 207 31.46 5.06 -22.00
N ALA A 208 31.28 5.71 -20.85
CA ALA A 208 31.19 5.05 -19.55
C ALA A 208 29.98 4.11 -19.44
N ALA A 209 28.77 4.58 -19.80
CA ALA A 209 27.57 3.72 -19.90
C ALA A 209 27.78 2.55 -20.87
N MET A 210 28.33 2.81 -22.06
CA MET A 210 28.60 1.75 -23.06
C MET A 210 29.64 0.72 -22.59
N HIS A 211 30.59 1.11 -21.74
CA HIS A 211 31.53 0.18 -21.09
C HIS A 211 30.83 -0.60 -19.98
N ALA A 212 30.14 0.09 -19.09
CA ALA A 212 29.43 -0.48 -17.95
C ALA A 212 28.35 -1.50 -18.37
N MET A 213 27.72 -1.32 -19.54
CA MET A 213 26.81 -2.30 -20.14
C MET A 213 27.48 -3.60 -20.58
N ARG A 214 28.78 -3.59 -20.93
CA ARG A 214 29.53 -4.74 -21.46
C ARG A 214 30.30 -5.56 -20.41
N GLU A 215 30.65 -4.92 -19.30
CA GLU A 215 31.29 -5.53 -18.12
C GLU A 215 30.44 -6.68 -17.53
N SER A 216 31.00 -7.71 -16.88
CA SER A 216 30.21 -8.74 -16.22
C SER A 216 29.34 -8.16 -15.09
N LEU A 217 28.36 -8.92 -14.58
CA LEU A 217 27.71 -8.58 -13.30
C LEU A 217 28.62 -8.92 -12.12
N ASP A 218 29.46 -9.95 -12.24
CA ASP A 218 30.37 -10.37 -11.17
C ASP A 218 31.58 -9.43 -10.99
N GLU A 219 31.82 -8.54 -11.97
CA GLU A 219 32.85 -7.49 -11.93
C GLU A 219 32.32 -6.19 -11.27
N LYS A 220 31.00 -6.07 -11.04
CA LYS A 220 30.40 -4.90 -10.40
C LYS A 220 30.78 -4.84 -8.91
N ARG A 221 31.40 -3.74 -8.51
CA ARG A 221 31.86 -3.50 -7.12
C ARG A 221 30.74 -3.51 -6.09
N TYR A 222 29.57 -2.96 -6.42
CA TYR A 222 28.48 -2.75 -5.47
C TYR A 222 27.28 -3.63 -5.79
N PHE A 223 26.64 -4.19 -4.77
CA PHE A 223 25.41 -4.94 -4.89
C PHE A 223 24.24 -4.02 -5.25
N ALA A 224 24.03 -2.94 -4.50
CA ALA A 224 22.94 -2.00 -4.77
C ALA A 224 23.32 -0.57 -4.36
N THR A 225 23.02 0.44 -5.16
CA THR A 225 23.35 1.83 -4.80
C THR A 225 22.28 2.86 -5.12
N PHE A 226 22.32 3.95 -4.34
CA PHE A 226 21.61 5.19 -4.56
C PHE A 226 22.47 6.37 -4.07
N LYS A 227 22.50 7.46 -4.83
CA LYS A 227 23.02 8.75 -4.33
C LYS A 227 22.11 9.88 -4.76
N GLY A 228 21.64 10.68 -3.81
CA GLY A 228 20.69 11.77 -4.04
C GLY A 228 20.27 12.44 -2.73
N LYS A 229 19.51 13.55 -2.75
CA LYS A 229 19.01 14.17 -1.51
C LYS A 229 18.22 13.14 -0.69
N LEU A 230 18.63 12.84 0.54
CA LEU A 230 17.92 11.93 1.45
C LEU A 230 16.92 12.69 2.33
N ARG A 231 17.34 13.83 2.90
CA ARG A 231 16.62 14.55 3.98
C ARG A 231 15.22 15.09 3.64
N HIS A 232 14.85 15.13 2.37
CA HIS A 232 13.55 15.67 1.91
C HIS A 232 12.55 14.61 1.45
N ASN A 233 12.92 13.33 1.49
CA ASN A 233 12.06 12.24 1.06
C ASN A 233 12.19 11.05 2.02
N GLN A 234 11.10 10.74 2.72
CA GLN A 234 11.07 9.72 3.77
C GLN A 234 11.44 8.32 3.26
N VAL A 235 11.01 7.94 2.05
CA VAL A 235 11.37 6.67 1.40
C VAL A 235 12.90 6.55 1.25
N ARG A 236 13.57 7.65 0.88
CA ARG A 236 15.04 7.69 0.76
C ARG A 236 15.74 7.59 2.12
N ALA A 237 15.26 8.34 3.11
CA ALA A 237 15.82 8.32 4.47
C ALA A 237 15.67 6.93 5.13
N THR A 238 14.48 6.33 5.05
CA THR A 238 14.20 4.98 5.57
C THR A 238 15.02 3.91 4.86
N LEU A 239 15.15 3.98 3.53
CA LEU A 239 15.98 3.06 2.76
C LEU A 239 17.46 3.15 3.18
N ALA A 240 18.00 4.37 3.32
CA ALA A 240 19.37 4.61 3.77
C ALA A 240 19.61 4.00 5.16
N HIS A 241 18.74 4.33 6.11
CA HIS A 241 18.84 3.85 7.50
C HIS A 241 18.78 2.33 7.62
N LEU A 242 17.96 1.64 6.81
CA LEU A 242 17.76 0.20 6.93
C LEU A 242 18.78 -0.66 6.17
N HIS A 243 19.37 -0.17 5.08
CA HIS A 243 20.15 -1.01 4.16
C HIS A 243 21.54 -0.51 3.83
N HIS A 244 21.89 0.75 4.11
CA HIS A 244 23.26 1.21 3.89
C HIS A 244 24.23 0.48 4.83
N ASN A 245 25.35 -0.02 4.29
CA ASN A 245 26.29 -0.83 5.06
C ASN A 245 27.77 -0.52 4.81
N ASP A 246 28.10 0.55 4.07
CA ASP A 246 29.47 0.95 3.68
C ASP A 246 30.33 -0.14 3.00
N LEU A 247 29.71 -1.23 2.52
CA LEU A 247 30.40 -2.38 1.93
C LEU A 247 29.95 -2.60 0.48
N ASP A 248 28.76 -3.16 0.30
CA ASP A 248 28.18 -3.49 -1.00
C ASP A 248 26.83 -2.80 -1.25
N VAL A 249 26.24 -2.17 -0.23
CA VAL A 249 25.00 -1.39 -0.34
C VAL A 249 25.25 0.06 0.10
N ILE A 250 25.32 0.96 -0.89
CA ILE A 250 25.66 2.38 -0.67
C ILE A 250 24.46 3.25 -0.97
N ILE A 251 23.86 3.86 0.06
CA ILE A 251 22.68 4.71 -0.06
C ILE A 251 22.97 6.01 0.69
N VAL A 252 23.49 7.01 -0.04
CA VAL A 252 24.10 8.21 0.55
C VAL A 252 23.49 9.50 0.03
N ASP A 253 23.69 10.60 0.78
CA ASP A 253 23.23 11.91 0.32
C ASP A 253 24.04 12.41 -0.88
N ARG A 254 23.44 13.26 -1.72
CA ARG A 254 24.16 13.90 -2.84
C ARG A 254 25.39 14.71 -2.38
N LEU A 255 25.39 15.17 -1.13
CA LEU A 255 26.48 15.95 -0.51
C LEU A 255 27.56 15.08 0.15
N ASP A 256 27.46 13.75 0.06
CA ASP A 256 28.49 12.85 0.57
C ASP A 256 29.65 12.76 -0.44
N ASP A 257 30.78 13.39 -0.13
CA ASP A 257 31.95 13.42 -1.02
C ASP A 257 32.81 12.14 -0.95
N SER A 258 32.48 11.17 -0.09
CA SER A 258 33.24 9.91 0.03
C SER A 258 32.96 8.90 -1.10
N TYR A 259 31.84 9.08 -1.81
CA TYR A 259 31.42 8.21 -2.92
C TYR A 259 31.18 9.03 -4.20
N ASP A 260 31.86 8.70 -5.30
CA ASP A 260 31.58 9.32 -6.59
C ASP A 260 30.25 8.82 -7.21
N TYR A 261 29.49 9.72 -7.83
CA TYR A 261 28.19 9.39 -8.41
C TYR A 261 28.31 8.44 -9.62
N ASP A 262 29.26 8.68 -10.52
CA ASP A 262 29.46 7.84 -11.71
C ASP A 262 29.97 6.45 -11.31
N GLN A 263 30.89 6.38 -10.33
CA GLN A 263 31.34 5.12 -9.77
C GLN A 263 30.20 4.30 -9.17
N LEU A 264 29.33 4.91 -8.34
CA LEU A 264 28.15 4.21 -7.81
C LEU A 264 27.22 3.75 -8.93
N LEU A 265 26.88 4.65 -9.87
CA LEU A 265 25.95 4.36 -10.97
C LEU A 265 26.43 3.18 -11.83
N TYR A 266 27.65 3.24 -12.34
CA TYR A 266 28.16 2.28 -13.32
C TYR A 266 28.70 0.98 -12.70
N SER A 267 29.16 1.00 -11.44
CA SER A 267 29.73 -0.18 -10.75
C SER A 267 28.73 -0.95 -9.90
N SER A 268 27.42 -0.80 -10.12
CA SER A 268 26.36 -1.49 -9.37
C SER A 268 25.73 -2.67 -10.13
N ILE A 269 25.40 -3.74 -9.40
CA ILE A 269 24.49 -4.79 -9.88
C ILE A 269 23.06 -4.25 -9.95
N PHE A 270 22.58 -3.58 -8.89
CA PHE A 270 21.25 -2.97 -8.83
C PHE A 270 21.35 -1.43 -8.69
N SER A 271 20.82 -0.70 -9.67
CA SER A 271 20.72 0.77 -9.63
C SER A 271 19.36 1.17 -9.07
N LEU A 272 19.32 1.72 -7.84
CA LEU A 272 18.07 2.04 -7.16
C LEU A 272 17.49 3.37 -7.67
N ILE A 273 16.20 3.38 -7.96
CA ILE A 273 15.44 4.52 -8.49
C ILE A 273 14.39 4.88 -7.44
N LEU A 274 14.54 6.07 -6.85
CA LEU A 274 13.68 6.57 -5.76
C LEU A 274 13.02 7.88 -6.17
N GLU A 275 11.74 8.04 -5.80
CA GLU A 275 10.99 9.31 -5.94
C GLU A 275 11.84 10.50 -5.49
N GLY A 276 11.79 11.61 -6.22
CA GLY A 276 12.54 12.84 -5.94
C GLY A 276 11.91 13.75 -4.90
N ASP A 277 12.14 15.05 -5.07
CA ASP A 277 11.28 16.11 -4.50
C ASP A 277 9.87 16.10 -5.16
N MET A 278 9.71 15.31 -6.23
CA MET A 278 8.49 14.96 -6.97
C MET A 278 8.43 13.45 -7.20
N LEU A 279 7.30 12.91 -7.67
CA LEU A 279 7.16 11.47 -7.93
C LEU A 279 8.23 10.92 -8.90
N GLN A 280 8.57 11.68 -9.95
CA GLN A 280 9.66 11.33 -10.84
C GLN A 280 11.04 11.63 -10.25
N THR A 281 12.04 10.87 -10.70
CA THR A 281 13.46 11.22 -10.57
C THR A 281 14.12 11.25 -11.94
N PHE A 282 14.98 12.24 -12.18
CA PHE A 282 15.78 12.37 -13.41
C PHE A 282 16.80 11.23 -13.54
N HIS A 283 17.24 10.64 -12.42
CA HIS A 283 18.08 9.45 -12.36
C HIS A 283 17.46 8.20 -13.02
N PHE A 284 16.18 8.20 -13.40
CA PHE A 284 15.54 7.05 -14.02
C PHE A 284 16.24 6.64 -15.32
N ALA A 285 16.47 7.58 -16.24
CA ALA A 285 17.12 7.27 -17.51
C ALA A 285 18.58 6.84 -17.28
N GLU A 286 19.28 7.48 -16.34
CA GLU A 286 20.65 7.13 -15.96
C GLU A 286 20.74 5.70 -15.39
N ALA A 287 19.81 5.30 -14.51
CA ALA A 287 19.77 3.98 -13.90
C ALA A 287 19.36 2.86 -14.86
N VAL A 288 18.50 3.14 -15.86
CA VAL A 288 18.21 2.20 -16.94
C VAL A 288 19.40 2.08 -17.91
N CYS A 289 20.17 3.15 -18.09
CA CYS A 289 21.36 3.20 -18.93
C CYS A 289 22.68 2.97 -18.18
N SER A 290 22.66 2.47 -16.94
CA SER A 290 23.87 2.31 -16.11
C SER A 290 24.68 1.04 -16.42
N GLY A 291 24.06 0.06 -17.07
CA GLY A 291 24.61 -1.30 -17.15
C GLY A 291 24.38 -2.15 -15.90
N GLY A 292 23.71 -1.62 -14.89
CA GLY A 292 23.10 -2.39 -13.80
C GLY A 292 21.63 -2.76 -14.11
N ILE A 293 20.97 -3.39 -13.15
CA ILE A 293 19.53 -3.69 -13.19
C ILE A 293 18.78 -2.54 -12.51
N PRO A 294 17.85 -1.84 -13.19
CA PRO A 294 17.09 -0.75 -12.59
C PRO A 294 16.06 -1.27 -11.57
N VAL A 295 16.05 -0.69 -10.38
CA VAL A 295 15.13 -1.07 -9.28
C VAL A 295 14.29 0.14 -8.87
N LEU A 296 13.02 0.18 -9.25
CA LEU A 296 12.11 1.27 -8.90
C LEU A 296 11.43 1.01 -7.55
N ILE A 297 11.58 1.93 -6.60
CA ILE A 297 10.86 1.90 -5.33
C ILE A 297 9.85 3.05 -5.31
N SER A 298 8.59 2.72 -5.65
CA SER A 298 7.47 3.67 -5.63
C SER A 298 6.12 2.95 -5.74
N SER A 299 5.24 3.23 -4.77
CA SER A 299 3.82 2.90 -4.81
C SER A 299 2.96 3.93 -5.56
N LYS A 300 3.49 5.13 -5.86
CA LYS A 300 2.69 6.30 -6.29
C LYS A 300 2.97 6.77 -7.72
N TRP A 301 4.08 6.36 -8.33
CA TRP A 301 4.51 6.76 -9.67
C TRP A 301 4.20 5.68 -10.72
N VAL A 302 3.60 6.07 -11.85
CA VAL A 302 3.51 5.23 -13.06
C VAL A 302 4.84 5.33 -13.82
N PRO A 303 5.57 4.23 -14.04
CA PRO A 303 6.84 4.28 -14.74
C PRO A 303 6.73 4.90 -16.14
N PRO A 304 7.77 5.60 -16.62
CA PRO A 304 7.84 6.06 -18.00
C PRO A 304 7.52 4.98 -19.02
N LEU A 305 6.66 5.32 -20.00
CA LEU A 305 6.25 4.46 -21.10
C LEU A 305 5.61 3.10 -20.70
N GLN A 306 5.02 3.00 -19.50
CA GLN A 306 4.50 1.73 -18.94
C GLN A 306 3.60 0.92 -19.88
N GLU A 307 2.77 1.56 -20.69
CA GLU A 307 1.87 0.88 -21.64
C GLU A 307 2.61 0.31 -22.87
N LEU A 308 3.73 0.91 -23.26
CA LEU A 308 4.52 0.52 -24.43
C LEU A 308 5.68 -0.42 -24.07
N LEU A 309 6.30 -0.19 -22.91
CA LEU A 309 7.36 -1.01 -22.35
C LEU A 309 7.17 -1.06 -20.82
N PRO A 310 6.41 -2.05 -20.30
CA PRO A 310 6.19 -2.21 -18.85
C PRO A 310 7.52 -2.28 -18.10
N PHE A 311 7.68 -1.51 -17.03
CA PHE A 311 8.93 -1.44 -16.28
C PHE A 311 9.39 -2.82 -15.78
N GLU A 312 8.44 -3.64 -15.34
CA GLU A 312 8.65 -4.99 -14.84
C GLU A 312 9.17 -5.97 -15.92
N SER A 313 9.21 -5.58 -17.20
CA SER A 313 9.84 -6.36 -18.26
C SER A 313 11.37 -6.21 -18.33
N TYR A 314 11.93 -5.12 -17.78
CA TYR A 314 13.37 -4.80 -17.83
C TYR A 314 13.97 -4.33 -16.50
N GLY A 315 13.17 -4.27 -15.43
CA GLY A 315 13.58 -3.81 -14.11
C GLY A 315 12.73 -4.43 -13.01
N LEU A 316 13.07 -4.13 -11.76
CA LEU A 316 12.39 -4.67 -10.57
C LEU A 316 11.65 -3.56 -9.84
N ARG A 317 10.35 -3.73 -9.62
CA ARG A 317 9.53 -2.73 -8.92
C ARG A 317 9.18 -3.20 -7.53
N PHE A 318 9.34 -2.30 -6.57
CA PHE A 318 8.94 -2.45 -5.18
C PHE A 318 8.11 -1.27 -4.71
N ARG A 319 7.28 -1.49 -3.71
CA ARG A 319 6.50 -0.47 -3.02
C ARG A 319 7.24 0.08 -1.80
N ASP A 320 6.80 1.23 -1.32
CA ASP A 320 7.33 1.90 -0.12
C ASP A 320 7.30 0.98 1.13
N ASP A 321 6.27 0.14 1.27
CA ASP A 321 6.09 -0.80 2.38
C ASP A 321 6.96 -2.06 2.27
N GLU A 322 7.56 -2.32 1.10
CA GLU A 322 8.46 -3.47 0.90
C GLU A 322 9.92 -3.18 1.25
N ILE A 323 10.28 -1.90 1.49
CA ILE A 323 11.65 -1.46 1.81
C ILE A 323 12.34 -2.37 2.84
N PRO A 324 11.76 -2.74 4.00
CA PRO A 324 12.44 -3.59 4.98
C PRO A 324 12.92 -4.94 4.43
N SER A 325 12.23 -5.48 3.43
CA SER A 325 12.53 -6.77 2.79
C SER A 325 13.38 -6.68 1.51
N LEU A 326 13.61 -5.46 0.99
CA LEU A 326 14.18 -5.20 -0.33
C LEU A 326 15.46 -5.99 -0.61
N MET A 327 16.49 -5.82 0.22
CA MET A 327 17.79 -6.45 -0.02
C MET A 327 17.74 -7.98 0.08
N VAL A 328 16.79 -8.54 0.85
CA VAL A 328 16.55 -9.99 0.88
C VAL A 328 15.96 -10.44 -0.46
N LYS A 329 14.95 -9.73 -0.99
CA LYS A 329 14.32 -10.04 -2.28
C LYS A 329 15.31 -9.90 -3.45
N LEU A 330 16.14 -8.84 -3.46
CA LEU A 330 17.18 -8.65 -4.48
C LEU A 330 18.25 -9.75 -4.42
N ARG A 331 18.70 -10.16 -3.23
CA ARG A 331 19.71 -11.22 -3.08
C ARG A 331 19.16 -12.62 -3.41
N ALA A 332 17.85 -12.84 -3.27
CA ALA A 332 17.18 -14.10 -3.61
C ALA A 332 17.07 -14.37 -5.13
N LEU A 333 17.24 -13.35 -5.99
CA LEU A 333 17.30 -13.54 -7.44
C LEU A 333 18.55 -14.31 -7.84
N ASP A 334 18.40 -15.35 -8.65
CA ASP A 334 19.51 -16.14 -9.20
C ASP A 334 20.29 -15.38 -10.29
N ALA A 335 21.44 -15.93 -10.69
CA ALA A 335 22.34 -15.29 -11.65
C ALA A 335 21.74 -15.17 -13.07
N LEU A 336 20.94 -16.14 -13.53
CA LEU A 336 20.31 -16.08 -14.85
C LEU A 336 19.23 -15.00 -14.89
N SER A 337 18.36 -14.95 -13.88
CA SER A 337 17.35 -13.89 -13.75
C SER A 337 17.97 -12.49 -13.76
N ARG A 338 19.11 -12.31 -13.07
CA ARG A 338 19.84 -11.03 -13.06
C ARG A 338 20.42 -10.68 -14.44
N LEU A 339 21.03 -11.65 -15.13
CA LEU A 339 21.56 -11.46 -16.49
C LEU A 339 20.46 -11.12 -17.51
N GLU A 340 19.32 -11.81 -17.46
CA GLU A 340 18.17 -11.51 -18.33
C GLU A 340 17.61 -10.11 -18.11
N LEU A 341 17.36 -9.72 -16.85
CA LEU A 341 16.87 -8.37 -16.53
C LEU A 341 17.85 -7.29 -16.99
N ARG A 342 19.15 -7.51 -16.77
CA ARG A 342 20.20 -6.57 -17.23
C ARG A 342 20.23 -6.44 -18.75
N GLN A 343 20.13 -7.55 -19.50
CA GLN A 343 20.09 -7.48 -20.96
C GLN A 343 18.87 -6.69 -21.44
N ARG A 344 17.68 -6.96 -20.86
CA ARG A 344 16.46 -6.21 -21.19
C ARG A 344 16.56 -4.73 -20.80
N ALA A 345 17.24 -4.39 -19.71
CA ALA A 345 17.52 -2.99 -19.32
C ALA A 345 18.43 -2.28 -20.34
N MET A 346 19.47 -2.96 -20.84
CA MET A 346 20.33 -2.45 -21.91
C MET A 346 19.53 -2.21 -23.21
N ASP A 347 18.67 -3.17 -23.60
CA ASP A 347 17.82 -3.05 -24.77
C ASP A 347 16.80 -1.91 -24.61
N ALA A 348 16.20 -1.76 -23.42
CA ALA A 348 15.31 -0.66 -23.06
C ALA A 348 16.03 0.70 -23.11
N CYS A 349 17.25 0.80 -22.57
CA CYS A 349 18.05 2.02 -22.70
C CYS A 349 18.25 2.38 -24.18
N ILE A 350 18.83 1.47 -24.97
CA ILE A 350 19.21 1.73 -26.36
C ILE A 350 17.99 2.07 -27.23
N SER A 351 16.87 1.36 -27.04
CA SER A 351 15.68 1.51 -27.89
C SER A 351 14.66 2.55 -27.42
N ARG A 352 14.69 2.99 -26.14
CA ARG A 352 13.66 3.90 -25.56
C ARG A 352 14.19 5.13 -24.85
N PHE A 353 15.31 5.03 -24.12
CA PHE A 353 15.69 6.06 -23.14
C PHE A 353 17.00 6.81 -23.44
N ARG A 354 17.85 6.29 -24.34
CA ARG A 354 19.24 6.75 -24.55
C ARG A 354 19.39 8.21 -24.99
N THR A 355 18.55 8.68 -25.91
CA THR A 355 18.57 10.06 -26.44
C THR A 355 17.16 10.62 -26.52
N LEU A 356 17.03 11.94 -26.65
CA LEU A 356 15.72 12.59 -26.64
C LEU A 356 14.90 12.26 -27.89
N GLU A 357 15.57 12.05 -29.02
CA GLU A 357 14.96 11.62 -30.28
C GLU A 357 14.30 10.25 -30.10
N VAL A 358 15.03 9.30 -29.49
CA VAL A 358 14.54 7.94 -29.19
C VAL A 358 13.39 7.96 -28.16
N GLN A 359 13.46 8.85 -27.17
CA GLN A 359 12.34 9.09 -26.25
C GLN A 359 11.12 9.66 -26.99
N ALA A 360 11.30 10.65 -27.86
CA ALA A 360 10.22 11.27 -28.63
C ALA A 360 9.57 10.29 -29.62
N GLU A 361 10.35 9.44 -30.29
CA GLU A 361 9.83 8.35 -31.13
C GLU A 361 9.03 7.33 -30.30
N SER A 362 9.47 7.02 -29.07
CA SER A 362 8.74 6.12 -28.18
C SER A 362 7.44 6.74 -27.65
N VAL A 363 7.43 8.03 -27.32
CA VAL A 363 6.21 8.77 -26.96
C VAL A 363 5.25 8.85 -28.16
N ALA A 364 5.76 9.08 -29.37
CA ALA A 364 4.96 9.02 -30.59
C ALA A 364 4.37 7.63 -30.83
N GLN A 365 5.11 6.56 -30.53
CA GLN A 365 4.63 5.19 -30.64
C GLN A 365 3.48 4.93 -29.67
N GLN A 366 3.67 5.23 -28.39
CA GLN A 366 2.59 5.08 -27.41
C GLN A 366 1.37 5.92 -27.79
N LEU A 367 1.57 7.18 -28.20
CA LEU A 367 0.49 8.08 -28.61
C LEU A 367 -0.30 7.53 -29.81
N SER A 368 0.35 6.92 -30.81
CA SER A 368 -0.35 6.29 -31.94
C SER A 368 -1.23 5.10 -31.52
N LEU A 369 -0.80 4.36 -30.48
CA LEU A 369 -1.47 3.17 -29.96
C LEU A 369 -2.54 3.49 -28.91
N THR A 370 -2.66 4.74 -28.44
CA THR A 370 -3.67 5.12 -27.43
C THR A 370 -5.09 4.87 -27.95
N SER A 371 -5.71 3.81 -27.44
CA SER A 371 -6.99 3.30 -27.94
C SER A 371 -8.16 4.10 -27.36
N PHE A 372 -8.53 5.20 -28.02
CA PHE A 372 -9.78 5.88 -27.71
C PHE A 372 -10.98 5.13 -28.32
N ARG A 373 -11.41 4.05 -27.67
CA ARG A 373 -12.73 3.44 -27.89
C ARG A 373 -13.67 3.83 -26.75
N PRO A 374 -14.81 4.49 -27.02
CA PRO A 374 -15.91 4.56 -26.06
C PRO A 374 -16.59 3.20 -26.00
N THR A 375 -15.99 2.25 -25.28
CA THR A 375 -16.49 0.89 -25.07
C THR A 375 -16.53 0.56 -23.58
N ALA A 376 -17.60 -0.10 -23.16
CA ALA A 376 -17.80 -0.61 -21.80
C ALA A 376 -16.59 -1.45 -21.32
N PRO A 377 -16.30 -1.47 -20.00
CA PRO A 377 -15.08 -2.07 -19.47
C PRO A 377 -14.98 -3.57 -19.78
N SER A 378 -13.86 -3.97 -20.39
CA SER A 378 -13.53 -5.39 -20.63
C SER A 378 -12.84 -6.00 -19.41
N LYS A 379 -13.07 -7.29 -19.18
CA LYS A 379 -12.74 -8.00 -17.92
C LYS A 379 -11.24 -8.31 -17.70
N GLN A 380 -10.31 -7.75 -18.48
CA GLN A 380 -8.90 -8.19 -18.49
C GLN A 380 -7.90 -7.30 -17.72
N SER A 381 -8.33 -6.16 -17.17
CA SER A 381 -7.46 -5.28 -16.35
C SER A 381 -7.50 -5.56 -14.83
N ALA A 382 -8.24 -6.59 -14.39
CA ALA A 382 -8.52 -6.83 -12.97
C ALA A 382 -7.31 -7.24 -12.11
N SER A 383 -6.21 -7.74 -12.71
CA SER A 383 -5.07 -8.29 -11.96
C SER A 383 -4.16 -7.25 -11.29
N ALA A 384 -4.19 -5.98 -11.70
CA ALA A 384 -3.35 -4.94 -11.11
C ALA A 384 -3.97 -4.29 -9.84
N ALA A 385 -5.30 -4.24 -9.77
CA ALA A 385 -6.04 -3.60 -8.68
C ALA A 385 -5.99 -4.41 -7.35
N ASP A 386 -5.74 -5.71 -7.42
CA ASP A 386 -5.69 -6.63 -6.28
C ASP A 386 -4.54 -6.32 -5.28
N SER A 387 -3.57 -5.49 -5.67
CA SER A 387 -2.36 -5.23 -4.87
C SER A 387 -2.47 -4.09 -3.84
N LEU A 388 -3.55 -3.31 -3.83
CA LEU A 388 -3.63 -2.08 -3.02
C LEU A 388 -4.13 -2.28 -1.58
N GLY A 389 -4.58 -3.48 -1.18
CA GLY A 389 -5.12 -3.74 0.17
C GLY A 389 -6.45 -3.04 0.48
N VAL A 390 -6.96 -2.21 -0.44
CA VAL A 390 -8.28 -1.58 -0.35
C VAL A 390 -9.33 -2.55 -0.87
N GLY A 391 -9.98 -3.27 0.04
CA GLY A 391 -11.26 -3.95 -0.17
C GLY A 391 -11.35 -4.85 -1.42
N ARG A 392 -10.95 -6.12 -1.27
CA ARG A 392 -11.68 -7.17 -2.00
C ARG A 392 -13.09 -7.21 -1.39
N CYS A 393 -14.07 -6.62 -2.08
CA CYS A 393 -15.49 -6.88 -1.81
C CYS A 393 -15.66 -8.40 -1.75
N LEU A 394 -16.01 -8.93 -0.57
CA LEU A 394 -15.93 -10.36 -0.29
C LEU A 394 -16.83 -11.16 -1.24
N ALA A 395 -16.23 -11.92 -2.14
CA ALA A 395 -16.91 -12.76 -3.13
C ALA A 395 -17.73 -13.94 -2.54
N ALA A 396 -17.89 -13.96 -1.21
CA ALA A 396 -18.67 -14.94 -0.47
C ALA A 396 -20.15 -14.54 -0.29
N ALA A 397 -20.51 -13.27 -0.45
CA ALA A 397 -21.90 -12.82 -0.47
C ALA A 397 -22.45 -12.81 -1.91
N SER A 398 -23.65 -13.33 -2.12
CA SER A 398 -24.28 -13.48 -3.44
C SER A 398 -24.63 -12.17 -4.17
N SER A 399 -24.46 -11.03 -3.52
CA SER A 399 -24.56 -9.69 -4.10
C SER A 399 -23.75 -8.70 -3.23
N PRO A 400 -22.72 -8.01 -3.78
CA PRO A 400 -21.95 -7.04 -3.00
C PRO A 400 -22.78 -5.79 -2.70
N THR A 401 -22.68 -5.29 -1.47
CA THR A 401 -23.17 -3.95 -1.11
C THR A 401 -22.42 -2.90 -1.93
N LEU A 402 -23.13 -1.90 -2.45
CA LEU A 402 -22.56 -0.89 -3.33
C LEU A 402 -22.77 0.50 -2.74
N PHE A 403 -21.69 1.27 -2.64
CA PHE A 403 -21.68 2.62 -2.07
C PHE A 403 -21.71 3.68 -3.15
N TYR A 404 -22.40 4.79 -2.90
CA TYR A 404 -22.30 6.01 -3.69
C TYR A 404 -22.10 7.21 -2.79
N ILE A 405 -21.02 7.95 -3.00
CA ILE A 405 -20.73 9.16 -2.22
C ILE A 405 -21.19 10.36 -3.04
N MET A 406 -22.32 10.95 -2.65
CA MET A 406 -22.86 12.16 -3.28
C MET A 406 -21.99 13.35 -2.94
N SER A 407 -21.49 14.08 -3.93
CA SER A 407 -20.82 15.35 -3.70
C SER A 407 -21.74 16.39 -3.07
N VAL A 408 -21.13 17.46 -2.52
CA VAL A 408 -21.86 18.62 -1.98
C VAL A 408 -22.84 19.19 -3.02
N THR A 409 -22.40 19.36 -4.27
CA THR A 409 -23.23 19.92 -5.34
C THR A 409 -24.39 18.99 -5.74
N GLU A 410 -24.17 17.67 -5.82
CA GLU A 410 -25.26 16.70 -6.03
C GLU A 410 -26.27 16.74 -4.87
N THR A 411 -25.77 16.90 -3.64
CA THR A 411 -26.58 16.96 -2.42
C THR A 411 -27.44 18.22 -2.36
N GLU A 412 -26.86 19.40 -2.65
CA GLU A 412 -27.60 20.66 -2.72
C GLU A 412 -28.60 20.70 -3.88
N ALA A 413 -28.30 20.03 -5.01
CA ALA A 413 -29.23 19.91 -6.12
C ALA A 413 -30.47 19.06 -5.76
N PHE A 414 -30.28 17.97 -5.01
CA PHE A 414 -31.37 17.08 -4.58
C PHE A 414 -32.13 17.65 -3.37
N ALA A 415 -31.48 18.50 -2.56
CA ALA A 415 -32.09 19.20 -1.44
C ALA A 415 -31.69 20.69 -1.41
N PRO A 416 -32.37 21.55 -2.19
CA PRO A 416 -32.08 22.98 -2.26
C PRO A 416 -32.15 23.72 -0.92
N LYS A 417 -32.79 23.16 0.12
CA LYS A 417 -32.73 23.70 1.48
C LYS A 417 -31.33 23.64 2.10
N LEU A 418 -30.46 22.76 1.64
CA LEU A 418 -29.05 22.69 2.06
C LEU A 418 -28.15 23.68 1.32
N GLN A 419 -28.64 24.36 0.28
CA GLN A 419 -27.82 25.20 -0.58
C GLN A 419 -27.16 26.36 0.18
N GLY A 420 -25.83 26.38 0.12
CA GLY A 420 -24.96 27.32 0.82
C GLY A 420 -24.87 27.11 2.33
N CYS A 421 -25.42 26.02 2.88
CA CYS A 421 -25.28 25.70 4.29
C CYS A 421 -23.85 25.24 4.59
N LEU A 422 -23.34 25.65 5.75
CA LEU A 422 -21.97 25.34 6.14
C LEU A 422 -21.78 23.85 6.46
N LEU A 423 -20.74 23.25 5.90
CA LEU A 423 -20.23 21.94 6.30
C LEU A 423 -19.30 22.11 7.51
N SER A 424 -19.36 21.22 8.50
CA SER A 424 -18.34 21.26 9.57
C SER A 424 -16.96 20.95 8.97
N ASN A 425 -15.89 21.60 9.44
CA ASN A 425 -14.55 21.40 8.87
C ASN A 425 -14.14 19.91 8.83
N LEU A 426 -14.52 19.15 9.86
CA LEU A 426 -14.25 17.72 9.95
C LEU A 426 -15.16 16.90 9.02
N ALA A 427 -16.47 17.13 9.01
CA ALA A 427 -17.38 16.44 8.09
C ALA A 427 -17.04 16.72 6.62
N GLY A 428 -16.77 17.97 6.25
CA GLY A 428 -16.35 18.34 4.89
C GLY A 428 -15.01 17.71 4.50
N SER A 429 -14.04 17.66 5.43
CA SER A 429 -12.74 17.02 5.19
C SER A 429 -12.83 15.51 5.04
N LEU A 430 -13.62 14.84 5.89
CA LEU A 430 -13.86 13.39 5.83
C LEU A 430 -14.68 13.03 4.57
N HIS A 431 -15.69 13.84 4.24
CA HIS A 431 -16.47 13.71 3.01
C HIS A 431 -15.61 13.90 1.74
N HIS A 432 -14.67 14.83 1.75
CA HIS A 432 -13.69 14.97 0.66
C HIS A 432 -12.79 13.73 0.55
N ALA A 433 -12.41 13.12 1.67
CA ALA A 433 -11.66 11.86 1.67
C ALA A 433 -12.49 10.69 1.11
N PHE A 434 -13.77 10.56 1.47
CA PHE A 434 -14.70 9.64 0.80
C PHE A 434 -14.76 9.90 -0.72
N LEU A 435 -14.95 11.14 -1.17
CA LEU A 435 -14.95 11.48 -2.61
C LEU A 435 -13.62 11.15 -3.31
N SER A 436 -12.49 11.16 -2.60
CA SER A 436 -11.20 10.67 -3.09
C SER A 436 -11.20 9.15 -3.30
N LEU A 437 -11.78 8.39 -2.35
CA LEU A 437 -11.94 6.93 -2.46
C LEU A 437 -12.91 6.53 -3.58
N ARG A 438 -14.03 7.25 -3.76
CA ARG A 438 -14.99 7.03 -4.88
C ARG A 438 -14.30 7.06 -6.25
N LYS A 439 -13.22 7.85 -6.39
CA LYS A 439 -12.43 7.96 -7.63
C LYS A 439 -11.34 6.90 -7.78
N ARG A 440 -11.01 6.16 -6.71
CA ARG A 440 -9.88 5.22 -6.65
C ARG A 440 -10.29 3.75 -6.53
N SER A 441 -11.46 3.45 -5.95
CA SER A 441 -11.94 2.08 -5.78
C SER A 441 -13.11 1.79 -6.73
N SER A 442 -12.95 0.80 -7.60
CA SER A 442 -14.00 0.28 -8.48
C SER A 442 -14.83 -0.85 -7.87
N ASN A 443 -14.34 -1.48 -6.80
CA ASN A 443 -14.79 -2.83 -6.43
C ASN A 443 -16.07 -2.85 -5.59
N CYS A 444 -16.34 -1.77 -4.85
CA CYS A 444 -17.52 -1.62 -3.98
C CYS A 444 -18.26 -0.28 -4.22
N MET A 445 -17.87 0.50 -5.23
CA MET A 445 -18.48 1.80 -5.56
C MET A 445 -19.44 1.68 -6.74
N ALA A 446 -20.68 2.14 -6.56
CA ALA A 446 -21.61 2.33 -7.65
C ALA A 446 -21.16 3.51 -8.53
N MET A 447 -21.04 3.28 -9.84
CA MET A 447 -20.70 4.35 -10.80
C MET A 447 -21.83 5.38 -10.95
N GLN A 448 -23.08 4.95 -10.76
CA GLN A 448 -24.30 5.76 -10.86
C GLN A 448 -25.16 5.56 -9.62
N LEU A 449 -25.91 6.58 -9.22
CA LEU A 449 -26.66 6.60 -7.96
C LEU A 449 -27.74 5.51 -7.90
N GLU A 450 -28.40 5.22 -9.03
CA GLU A 450 -29.42 4.17 -9.13
C GLU A 450 -28.92 2.79 -8.68
N HIS A 451 -27.65 2.45 -8.91
CA HIS A 451 -27.04 1.16 -8.56
C HIS A 451 -26.56 1.07 -7.10
N ALA A 452 -26.63 2.15 -6.32
CA ALA A 452 -26.16 2.18 -4.94
C ALA A 452 -27.15 1.52 -3.97
N HIS A 453 -26.64 0.72 -3.03
CA HIS A 453 -27.41 0.25 -1.87
C HIS A 453 -27.30 1.24 -0.71
N ILE A 454 -26.09 1.80 -0.52
CA ILE A 454 -25.76 2.76 0.53
C ILE A 454 -25.32 4.07 -0.13
N VAL A 455 -25.85 5.20 0.34
CA VAL A 455 -25.52 6.53 -0.18
C VAL A 455 -24.96 7.39 0.94
N LEU A 456 -23.72 7.83 0.78
CA LEU A 456 -23.00 8.63 1.77
C LEU A 456 -23.12 10.12 1.42
N VAL A 457 -23.66 10.89 2.36
CA VAL A 457 -24.08 12.29 2.20
C VAL A 457 -23.24 13.19 3.12
N PRO A 458 -22.84 14.40 2.66
CA PRO A 458 -22.06 15.33 3.48
C PRO A 458 -22.84 15.85 4.70
N GLY A 459 -22.12 16.01 5.82
CA GLY A 459 -22.68 16.50 7.08
C GLY A 459 -22.66 18.03 7.21
N TYR A 460 -23.85 18.65 7.19
CA TYR A 460 -24.06 20.08 7.41
C TYR A 460 -24.16 20.45 8.89
N SER A 461 -23.64 21.63 9.25
CA SER A 461 -23.53 22.14 10.63
C SER A 461 -24.41 23.38 10.86
N VAL A 462 -24.96 23.46 12.08
CA VAL A 462 -25.68 24.64 12.59
C VAL A 462 -24.78 25.68 13.26
N LEU A 463 -23.51 25.35 13.49
CA LEU A 463 -22.51 26.24 14.09
C LEU A 463 -21.36 26.52 13.11
N PRO A 464 -20.93 27.79 12.95
CA PRO A 464 -19.61 28.08 12.41
C PRO A 464 -18.55 27.60 13.41
N ASP A 465 -17.60 26.79 12.95
CA ASP A 465 -16.39 26.48 13.74
C ASP A 465 -15.50 27.72 13.72
N VAL A 466 -15.76 28.66 14.65
CA VAL A 466 -15.13 29.98 14.72
C VAL A 466 -13.60 29.89 14.92
N THR A 467 -13.07 28.72 15.25
CA THR A 467 -11.67 28.53 15.64
C THR A 467 -10.71 28.26 14.49
N ARG A 468 -11.19 27.93 13.28
CA ARG A 468 -10.35 27.63 12.11
C ARG A 468 -10.94 28.20 10.82
N PRO A 469 -10.11 28.75 9.90
CA PRO A 469 -10.60 29.16 8.58
C PRO A 469 -11.26 27.98 7.88
N LEU A 470 -12.50 28.19 7.43
CA LEU A 470 -13.35 27.15 6.87
C LEU A 470 -12.83 26.73 5.49
N SER A 471 -12.61 25.44 5.28
CA SER A 471 -12.19 24.91 3.96
C SER A 471 -13.29 24.98 2.90
N PHE A 472 -14.53 25.24 3.31
CA PHE A 472 -15.71 25.33 2.46
C PHE A 472 -16.47 26.63 2.77
N PRO A 473 -16.70 27.52 1.78
CA PRO A 473 -17.49 28.73 1.99
C PRO A 473 -18.97 28.37 2.17
N GLY A 474 -19.61 28.90 3.22
CA GLY A 474 -21.03 28.67 3.49
C GLY A 474 -21.56 29.56 4.62
N ARG A 475 -22.88 29.69 4.71
CA ARG A 475 -23.58 30.39 5.80
C ARG A 475 -24.05 29.40 6.87
N SER A 476 -24.13 29.86 8.11
CA SER A 476 -24.78 29.08 9.18
C SER A 476 -26.26 28.89 8.84
N CYS A 477 -26.75 27.65 8.87
CA CYS A 477 -28.15 27.32 8.64
C CYS A 477 -28.84 26.94 9.95
N ALA A 478 -30.14 27.23 10.05
CA ALA A 478 -30.94 26.80 11.19
C ALA A 478 -31.11 25.27 11.18
N THR A 479 -31.22 24.65 12.36
CA THR A 479 -31.43 23.19 12.50
C THR A 479 -32.63 22.70 11.69
N SER A 480 -33.72 23.47 11.66
CA SER A 480 -34.92 23.19 10.87
C SER A 480 -34.68 23.23 9.36
N GLN A 481 -33.80 24.12 8.88
CA GLN A 481 -33.43 24.20 7.46
C GLN A 481 -32.60 22.98 7.02
N ILE A 482 -31.64 22.56 7.86
CA ILE A 482 -30.82 21.36 7.61
C ILE A 482 -31.68 20.09 7.66
N TYR A 483 -32.57 19.98 8.65
CA TYR A 483 -33.52 18.87 8.78
C TYR A 483 -34.43 18.76 7.55
N GLU A 484 -35.05 19.87 7.11
CA GLU A 484 -35.89 19.85 5.91
C GLU A 484 -35.07 19.50 4.64
N GLY A 485 -33.79 19.85 4.61
CA GLY A 485 -32.85 19.40 3.58
C GLY A 485 -32.62 17.88 3.57
N TYR A 486 -32.30 17.27 4.72
CA TYR A 486 -32.18 15.80 4.78
C TYR A 486 -33.51 15.09 4.49
N ARG A 487 -34.65 15.71 4.86
CA ARG A 487 -35.99 15.22 4.50
C ARG A 487 -36.23 15.27 2.98
N GLN A 488 -35.80 16.33 2.31
CA GLN A 488 -35.83 16.43 0.84
C GLN A 488 -35.00 15.32 0.18
N LEU A 489 -33.78 15.05 0.67
CA LEU A 489 -32.99 13.92 0.18
C LEU A 489 -33.72 12.58 0.36
N ARG A 490 -34.27 12.33 1.55
CA ARG A 490 -34.95 11.05 1.84
C ARG A 490 -36.20 10.81 0.99
N LEU A 491 -36.93 11.88 0.64
CA LEU A 491 -38.11 11.83 -0.23
C LEU A 491 -37.77 11.89 -1.73
N HIS A 492 -36.49 12.02 -2.10
CA HIS A 492 -36.08 12.09 -3.49
C HIS A 492 -36.17 10.72 -4.16
N ALA A 493 -36.85 10.61 -5.31
CA ALA A 493 -37.14 9.32 -5.95
C ALA A 493 -35.89 8.45 -6.24
N HIS A 494 -34.75 9.07 -6.57
CA HIS A 494 -33.47 8.36 -6.78
C HIS A 494 -32.80 7.85 -5.48
N LEU A 495 -33.29 8.24 -4.31
CA LEU A 495 -32.80 7.86 -2.99
C LEU A 495 -33.80 6.99 -2.21
N ASP A 496 -34.97 6.69 -2.79
CA ASP A 496 -35.93 5.77 -2.20
C ASP A 496 -35.34 4.35 -2.12
N GLY A 497 -35.70 3.61 -1.06
CA GLY A 497 -35.15 2.29 -0.74
C GLY A 497 -33.66 2.23 -0.36
N LYS A 498 -32.87 3.31 -0.51
CA LYS A 498 -31.43 3.33 -0.19
C LYS A 498 -31.15 3.71 1.27
N LEU A 499 -30.10 3.16 1.86
CA LEU A 499 -29.62 3.57 3.19
C LEU A 499 -28.81 4.87 3.07
N LEU A 500 -29.24 5.93 3.76
CA LEU A 500 -28.50 7.20 3.82
C LEU A 500 -27.53 7.18 5.02
N VAL A 501 -26.23 7.27 4.72
CA VAL A 501 -25.16 7.43 5.70
C VAL A 501 -24.81 8.91 5.79
N LEU A 502 -24.98 9.51 6.97
CA LEU A 502 -24.68 10.91 7.21
C LEU A 502 -23.30 11.04 7.87
N SER A 503 -22.42 11.82 7.25
CA SER A 503 -21.11 12.17 7.82
C SER A 503 -21.23 13.23 8.93
N ASP A 504 -22.01 12.97 9.98
CA ASP A 504 -22.31 13.90 11.07
C ASP A 504 -21.42 13.68 12.31
N MET A 505 -20.51 14.64 12.54
CA MET A 505 -19.56 14.66 13.66
C MET A 505 -19.98 15.66 14.76
N GLY A 506 -21.28 15.96 14.88
CA GLY A 506 -21.79 17.14 15.57
C GLY A 506 -21.65 17.20 17.10
N ASP A 507 -21.33 18.40 17.60
CA ASP A 507 -21.41 18.75 19.04
C ASP A 507 -22.82 19.18 19.49
N LYS A 508 -23.76 19.39 18.55
CA LYS A 508 -25.18 19.70 18.80
C LYS A 508 -26.04 18.95 17.79
N GLY A 509 -26.40 17.72 18.14
CA GLY A 509 -26.98 16.74 17.23
C GLY A 509 -28.29 17.18 16.55
N LEU A 510 -28.51 16.61 15.37
CA LEU A 510 -29.84 16.52 14.77
C LEU A 510 -30.82 15.90 15.78
N PRO A 511 -32.06 16.39 15.93
CA PRO A 511 -33.05 15.78 16.83
C PRO A 511 -33.22 14.27 16.59
N GLN A 512 -33.64 13.55 17.64
CA GLN A 512 -34.07 12.14 17.56
C GLN A 512 -35.42 12.02 16.85
N ASP A 513 -35.50 12.47 15.60
CA ASP A 513 -36.52 11.96 14.71
C ASP A 513 -36.12 10.52 14.34
N THR A 514 -36.90 9.58 14.86
CA THR A 514 -36.77 8.13 14.67
C THR A 514 -37.49 7.63 13.42
N SER A 515 -38.14 8.53 12.66
CA SER A 515 -38.91 8.15 11.46
C SER A 515 -38.06 7.74 10.26
N PHE A 516 -36.73 7.78 10.35
CA PHE A 516 -35.82 7.38 9.26
C PHE A 516 -34.62 6.55 9.74
N SER A 517 -34.37 5.45 9.04
CA SER A 517 -33.14 4.68 9.13
C SER A 517 -31.99 5.49 8.55
N ARG A 518 -31.14 6.01 9.44
CA ARG A 518 -29.85 6.64 9.15
C ARG A 518 -28.77 5.88 9.88
N LEU A 519 -27.56 6.01 9.36
CA LEU A 519 -26.35 5.64 10.07
C LEU A 519 -25.46 6.89 10.16
N LEU A 520 -25.00 7.20 11.37
CA LEU A 520 -24.14 8.34 11.66
C LEU A 520 -22.66 7.92 11.69
N LEU A 521 -21.82 8.67 10.98
CA LEU A 521 -20.36 8.59 11.09
C LEU A 521 -19.88 9.77 11.94
N GLY A 522 -19.70 9.54 13.25
CA GLY A 522 -19.64 10.61 14.25
C GLY A 522 -18.71 10.34 15.43
N ALA A 523 -18.11 11.38 16.01
CA ALA A 523 -17.21 11.25 17.18
C ALA A 523 -17.94 11.16 18.55
N ARG A 524 -19.25 11.45 18.59
CA ARG A 524 -20.26 11.26 19.68
C ARG A 524 -21.63 11.80 19.14
N ARG A 525 -22.79 11.85 19.84
CA ARG A 525 -23.16 11.72 21.27
C ARG A 525 -24.65 11.34 21.46
N SER A 526 -24.99 10.72 22.61
CA SER A 526 -26.35 10.51 23.22
C SER A 526 -27.49 9.88 22.40
N THR A 527 -27.39 9.82 21.07
CA THR A 527 -28.38 9.17 20.19
C THR A 527 -27.81 7.95 19.48
N PHE A 528 -26.55 7.62 19.76
CA PHE A 528 -25.78 6.54 19.15
C PHE A 528 -26.46 5.20 19.41
N GLN A 529 -26.98 4.57 18.35
CA GLN A 529 -27.58 3.25 18.44
C GLN A 529 -26.45 2.22 18.33
N TYR A 530 -26.12 1.63 19.48
CA TYR A 530 -25.05 0.63 19.62
C TYR A 530 -25.31 -0.56 18.68
N GLY A 531 -24.34 -0.88 17.83
CA GLY A 531 -24.49 -1.90 16.76
C GLY A 531 -25.15 -1.41 15.46
N ILE A 532 -25.44 -0.10 15.32
CA ILE A 532 -25.95 0.51 14.08
C ILE A 532 -25.07 1.68 13.63
N ASP A 533 -24.75 2.63 14.52
CA ASP A 533 -23.88 3.77 14.19
C ASP A 533 -22.38 3.40 14.23
N VAL A 534 -21.54 4.12 13.47
CA VAL A 534 -20.07 3.91 13.47
C VAL A 534 -19.37 5.10 14.11
N SER A 535 -18.77 4.85 15.27
CA SER A 535 -17.99 5.86 16.00
C SER A 535 -16.71 6.19 15.24
N MET A 536 -16.53 7.46 14.86
CA MET A 536 -15.36 7.90 14.10
C MET A 536 -14.30 8.57 15.01
N PRO A 537 -13.01 8.34 14.74
CA PRO A 537 -11.93 9.06 15.41
C PRO A 537 -11.98 10.56 15.11
N ALA A 538 -11.20 11.35 15.87
CA ALA A 538 -10.95 12.74 15.51
C ALA A 538 -10.12 12.84 14.21
N GLU A 539 -9.85 14.07 13.75
CA GLU A 539 -8.94 14.28 12.62
C GLU A 539 -7.60 13.53 12.80
N PRO A 540 -7.06 12.90 11.75
CA PRO A 540 -5.70 12.39 11.79
C PRO A 540 -4.76 13.55 12.12
N THR A 541 -3.92 13.36 13.14
CA THR A 541 -2.87 14.32 13.43
C THR A 541 -1.68 13.99 12.53
N PRO A 542 -0.91 14.99 12.04
CA PRO A 542 0.30 14.72 11.25
C PRO A 542 1.31 13.81 11.96
N ARG A 543 1.23 13.75 13.30
CA ARG A 543 1.99 12.86 14.18
C ARG A 543 1.72 11.37 13.93
N CYS A 544 0.49 10.96 13.61
CA CYS A 544 0.16 9.55 13.29
C CYS A 544 0.84 9.02 12.01
N SER A 545 1.23 9.93 11.11
CA SER A 545 2.01 9.65 9.90
C SER A 545 3.50 9.98 10.03
N GLY A 546 3.93 10.51 11.18
CA GLY A 546 5.28 11.02 11.40
C GLY A 546 6.30 9.94 11.77
N GLU A 547 7.58 10.23 11.53
CA GLU A 547 8.71 9.34 11.86
C GLU A 547 8.74 8.96 13.35
N ALA A 548 8.39 9.90 14.24
CA ALA A 548 8.33 9.67 15.68
C ALA A 548 7.33 8.56 16.08
N ALA A 549 6.21 8.41 15.36
CA ALA A 549 5.28 7.30 15.60
C ALA A 549 5.94 5.95 15.31
N SER A 550 6.52 5.80 14.13
CA SER A 550 7.22 4.58 13.71
C SER A 550 8.37 4.22 14.66
N MET A 551 9.21 5.20 15.04
CA MET A 551 10.30 4.98 16.00
C MET A 551 9.78 4.55 17.37
N SER A 552 8.73 5.21 17.86
CA SER A 552 8.18 4.95 19.20
C SER A 552 7.53 3.58 19.34
N PHE A 553 7.08 2.94 18.24
CA PHE A 553 6.65 1.54 18.24
C PHE A 553 7.81 0.54 18.27
N MET A 554 8.98 0.91 17.71
CA MET A 554 10.18 0.06 17.68
C MET A 554 11.00 0.11 18.98
N GLU A 555 10.88 1.19 19.75
CA GLU A 555 11.57 1.36 21.03
C GLU A 555 11.15 0.29 22.06
N PRO A 556 12.08 -0.43 22.72
CA PRO A 556 11.73 -1.40 23.77
C PRO A 556 11.08 -0.71 24.98
N LEU A 557 10.13 -1.37 25.65
CA LEU A 557 9.30 -0.71 26.68
C LEU A 557 10.09 -0.28 27.93
N GLU A 558 11.19 -0.97 28.22
CA GLU A 558 12.15 -0.62 29.27
C GLU A 558 12.90 0.70 29.03
N HIS A 559 12.81 1.28 27.82
CA HIS A 559 13.34 2.62 27.52
C HIS A 559 12.29 3.73 27.72
N LYS A 560 10.99 3.39 27.84
CA LYS A 560 9.94 4.37 28.12
C LYS A 560 10.13 4.94 29.52
N ARG A 561 10.33 6.26 29.59
CA ARG A 561 10.60 6.99 30.83
C ARG A 561 9.45 6.94 31.85
N PHE A 562 8.19 6.87 31.38
CA PHE A 562 7.01 6.93 32.24
C PHE A 562 6.19 5.64 32.13
N LEU A 563 5.68 5.16 33.27
CA LEU A 563 4.70 4.07 33.30
C LEU A 563 3.39 4.52 32.64
N VAL A 564 2.86 5.69 33.05
CA VAL A 564 1.64 6.24 32.47
C VAL A 564 1.71 7.75 32.37
N SER A 565 1.18 8.32 31.29
CA SER A 565 1.02 9.77 31.18
C SER A 565 -0.34 10.23 30.67
N PHE A 566 -0.63 11.50 30.97
CA PHE A 566 -1.72 12.29 30.44
C PHE A 566 -1.34 13.77 30.43
N LYS A 567 -1.72 14.48 29.36
CA LYS A 567 -1.81 15.93 29.37
C LYS A 567 -3.11 16.37 28.71
N GLY A 568 -3.91 17.17 29.39
CA GLY A 568 -5.21 17.62 28.90
C GLY A 568 -6.02 18.36 29.96
N ARG A 569 -6.97 19.20 29.56
CA ARG A 569 -7.88 19.88 30.50
C ARG A 569 -8.74 18.90 31.29
N TRP A 570 -8.91 19.16 32.58
CA TRP A 570 -9.78 18.37 33.47
C TRP A 570 -11.17 19.02 33.59
N GLU A 571 -12.18 18.42 32.96
CA GLU A 571 -13.58 18.87 32.98
C GLU A 571 -14.39 18.20 34.11
N ARG A 572 -14.08 16.96 34.47
CA ARG A 572 -14.89 16.13 35.38
C ARG A 572 -14.30 16.03 36.79
N PRO A 573 -15.12 15.85 37.85
CA PRO A 573 -14.62 15.72 39.22
C PRO A 573 -13.65 14.55 39.45
N TRP A 574 -13.86 13.41 38.78
CA TRP A 574 -12.99 12.24 38.92
C TRP A 574 -11.66 12.39 38.17
N GLU A 575 -11.60 13.17 37.09
CA GLU A 575 -10.33 13.48 36.38
C GLU A 575 -9.36 14.21 37.33
N LYS A 576 -9.88 15.07 38.23
CA LYS A 576 -9.10 15.71 39.30
C LYS A 576 -8.60 14.74 40.37
N GLN A 577 -9.28 13.60 40.56
CA GLN A 577 -8.81 12.54 41.45
C GLN A 577 -7.74 11.67 40.76
N VAL A 578 -7.84 11.45 39.44
CA VAL A 578 -6.77 10.81 38.64
C VAL A 578 -5.49 11.65 38.67
N ALA A 579 -5.60 12.98 38.65
CA ALA A 579 -4.46 13.88 38.83
C ALA A 579 -3.73 13.73 40.19
N ALA A 580 -4.41 13.25 41.25
CA ALA A 580 -3.79 12.99 42.54
C ALA A 580 -2.87 11.75 42.55
N LEU A 581 -2.84 10.98 41.46
CA LEU A 581 -1.91 9.85 41.26
C LEU A 581 -0.55 10.29 40.71
N HIS A 582 -0.39 11.56 40.33
CA HIS A 582 0.85 12.10 39.76
C HIS A 582 2.01 12.05 40.77
N ASP A 583 3.13 11.43 40.39
CA ASP A 583 4.29 11.20 41.26
C ASP A 583 5.61 11.84 40.75
N ASN A 584 5.55 12.60 39.64
CA ASN A 584 6.70 13.20 38.92
C ASN A 584 7.77 12.22 38.42
N ASN A 585 7.59 10.91 38.57
CA ASN A 585 8.62 9.92 38.28
C ASN A 585 8.14 8.88 37.27
N ASN A 586 7.08 8.14 37.61
CA ASN A 586 6.48 7.10 36.76
C ASN A 586 5.09 7.49 36.22
N VAL A 587 4.39 8.39 36.92
CA VAL A 587 2.99 8.77 36.66
C VAL A 587 2.94 10.28 36.42
N VAL A 588 2.77 10.71 35.16
CA VAL A 588 2.70 12.13 34.80
C VAL A 588 1.32 12.51 34.27
N ILE A 589 0.50 13.10 35.13
CA ILE A 589 -0.90 13.46 34.82
C ILE A 589 -1.06 14.96 35.07
N VAL A 590 -1.07 15.76 34.01
CA VAL A 590 -1.02 17.23 34.08
C VAL A 590 -2.12 17.91 33.26
N ASP A 591 -2.50 19.13 33.66
CA ASP A 591 -3.42 19.96 32.87
C ASP A 591 -2.71 20.52 31.62
N ASP A 592 -3.47 20.87 30.58
CA ASP A 592 -2.91 21.51 29.37
C ASP A 592 -2.17 22.82 29.66
N ALA A 593 -2.55 23.54 30.72
CA ALA A 593 -1.88 24.77 31.17
C ALA A 593 -0.50 24.54 31.80
N ASN A 594 -0.12 23.31 32.15
CA ASN A 594 1.21 23.02 32.69
C ASN A 594 2.26 23.11 31.57
N ALA A 595 3.24 24.01 31.70
CA ALA A 595 4.31 24.23 30.72
C ALA A 595 5.56 23.36 30.92
N GLU A 596 5.69 22.65 32.05
CA GLU A 596 6.85 21.83 32.41
C GLU A 596 6.99 20.60 31.52
N TYR A 597 5.86 19.94 31.21
CA TYR A 597 5.81 18.75 30.39
C TYR A 597 5.25 19.08 29.01
N ASP A 598 6.05 18.90 27.98
CA ASP A 598 5.55 18.93 26.61
C ASP A 598 4.62 17.72 26.33
N ALA A 599 3.52 17.98 25.60
CA ALA A 599 2.52 16.96 25.31
C ALA A 599 3.07 15.84 24.42
N GLU A 600 3.95 16.19 23.49
CA GLU A 600 4.54 15.26 22.53
C GLU A 600 5.66 14.44 23.19
N PHE A 601 6.46 15.05 24.05
CA PHE A 601 7.41 14.33 24.91
C PHE A 601 6.70 13.25 25.76
N LEU A 602 5.58 13.58 26.42
CA LEU A 602 4.82 12.60 27.21
C LEU A 602 4.27 11.45 26.35
N LEU A 603 3.68 11.75 25.19
CA LEU A 603 3.16 10.75 24.27
C LEU A 603 4.25 9.75 23.85
N TRP A 604 5.43 10.22 23.43
CA TRP A 604 6.48 9.32 22.95
C TRP A 604 7.17 8.52 24.06
N ASN A 605 7.21 9.03 25.31
CA ASN A 605 8.04 8.45 26.39
C ASN A 605 7.26 7.64 27.43
N SER A 606 6.03 7.19 27.13
CA SER A 606 5.17 6.47 28.08
C SER A 606 4.84 5.04 27.65
N VAL A 607 4.79 4.10 28.60
CA VAL A 607 4.29 2.73 28.36
C VAL A 607 2.77 2.75 28.14
N PHE A 608 2.04 3.44 29.01
CA PHE A 608 0.60 3.62 28.95
C PHE A 608 0.23 5.09 28.75
N ILE A 609 -0.82 5.39 27.99
CA ILE A 609 -1.29 6.76 27.76
C ILE A 609 -2.78 6.83 28.00
N LEU A 610 -3.18 7.67 28.95
CA LEU A 610 -4.59 7.84 29.29
C LEU A 610 -5.32 8.61 28.18
N VAL A 611 -6.52 8.14 27.85
CA VAL A 611 -7.46 8.81 26.97
C VAL A 611 -8.74 9.05 27.76
N PHE A 612 -9.06 10.33 28.03
CA PHE A 612 -10.28 10.69 28.74
C PHE A 612 -11.44 11.02 27.81
N ALA A 613 -12.60 10.49 28.19
CA ALA A 613 -13.89 10.67 27.54
C ALA A 613 -14.53 12.05 27.83
N THR A 614 -13.78 13.14 27.65
CA THR A 614 -14.21 14.52 27.96
C THR A 614 -15.48 14.93 27.21
N ALA A 615 -16.18 15.93 27.75
CA ALA A 615 -17.53 16.28 27.34
C ALA A 615 -17.55 17.28 26.19
N ASN A 616 -16.56 18.18 26.11
CA ASN A 616 -16.53 19.28 25.12
C ASN A 616 -15.28 19.26 24.23
N TYR A 617 -14.32 18.39 24.51
CA TYR A 617 -13.21 18.14 23.60
C TYR A 617 -13.50 16.91 22.75
N ARG A 618 -13.31 17.08 21.44
CA ARG A 618 -13.25 16.00 20.43
C ARG A 618 -12.26 14.93 20.93
N ASN A 619 -12.31 13.71 20.40
CA ASN A 619 -11.35 12.61 20.66
C ASN A 619 -9.92 12.91 20.14
N SER A 620 -9.44 14.16 20.26
CA SER A 620 -8.30 14.75 19.55
C SER A 620 -6.97 14.07 19.86
N ARG A 621 -6.82 13.52 21.06
CA ARG A 621 -5.65 12.73 21.47
C ARG A 621 -5.87 11.23 21.51
N PHE A 622 -7.06 10.72 21.15
CA PHE A 622 -7.21 9.28 20.95
C PHE A 622 -6.27 8.80 19.84
N ASN A 623 -6.27 9.51 18.70
CA ASN A 623 -5.38 9.21 17.59
C ASN A 623 -3.92 9.29 18.04
N GLU A 624 -3.53 10.39 18.69
CA GLU A 624 -2.16 10.56 19.19
C GLU A 624 -1.74 9.46 20.16
N ALA A 625 -2.62 9.05 21.10
CA ALA A 625 -2.37 7.98 22.05
C ALA A 625 -2.24 6.61 21.39
N VAL A 626 -3.09 6.26 20.41
CA VAL A 626 -2.97 4.99 19.66
C VAL A 626 -1.75 4.99 18.76
N CYS A 627 -1.42 6.12 18.12
CA CYS A 627 -0.25 6.26 17.24
C CYS A 627 1.08 6.50 17.98
N SER A 628 1.04 6.59 19.30
CA SER A 628 2.15 7.05 20.15
C SER A 628 3.30 6.05 20.31
N GLY A 629 3.11 4.78 19.95
CA GLY A 629 3.99 3.69 20.36
C GLY A 629 3.78 3.16 21.79
N GLY A 630 2.98 3.84 22.62
CA GLY A 630 2.47 3.36 23.91
C GLY A 630 1.10 2.68 23.79
N ILE A 631 0.64 2.07 24.88
CA ILE A 631 -0.65 1.39 24.97
C ILE A 631 -1.73 2.40 25.42
N PRO A 632 -2.79 2.65 24.64
CA PRO A 632 -3.87 3.54 25.04
C PRO A 632 -4.67 2.93 26.20
N VAL A 633 -4.99 3.76 27.20
CA VAL A 633 -5.76 3.37 28.39
C VAL A 633 -6.99 4.26 28.48
N ALA A 634 -8.18 3.68 28.38
CA ALA A 634 -9.43 4.42 28.48
C ALA A 634 -10.02 4.27 29.88
N MET A 635 -10.15 5.40 30.59
CA MET A 635 -11.03 5.49 31.76
C MET A 635 -12.39 5.97 31.28
N ALA A 636 -13.36 5.05 31.28
CA ALA A 636 -14.64 5.21 30.60
C ALA A 636 -15.79 5.12 31.61
N ASP A 637 -16.80 5.97 31.43
CA ASP A 637 -18.15 5.64 31.92
C ASP A 637 -18.86 4.78 30.86
N ALA A 638 -19.99 4.17 31.23
CA ALA A 638 -20.82 3.36 30.33
C ALA A 638 -21.42 4.13 29.12
N SER A 639 -21.08 5.41 28.92
CA SER A 639 -21.47 6.23 27.76
C SER A 639 -20.29 6.59 26.85
N TRP A 640 -19.08 6.07 27.11
CA TRP A 640 -17.96 6.17 26.18
C TRP A 640 -17.99 5.00 25.20
N VAL A 641 -17.94 5.35 23.92
CA VAL A 641 -17.88 4.43 22.78
C VAL A 641 -16.54 4.70 22.11
N PRO A 642 -15.59 3.75 22.08
CA PRO A 642 -14.32 3.95 21.37
C PRO A 642 -14.56 4.22 19.87
N PRO A 643 -13.64 4.92 19.20
CA PRO A 643 -13.60 4.95 17.74
C PRO A 643 -13.55 3.52 17.16
N PHE A 644 -14.36 3.28 16.13
CA PHE A 644 -14.58 1.98 15.49
C PHE A 644 -15.12 0.88 16.43
N ASP A 645 -15.81 1.25 17.51
CA ASP A 645 -16.56 0.26 18.31
C ASP A 645 -17.59 -0.48 17.44
N GLY A 646 -17.79 -1.76 17.73
CA GLY A 646 -18.54 -2.68 16.84
C GLY A 646 -17.75 -3.20 15.62
N PHE A 647 -16.61 -2.59 15.27
CA PHE A 647 -15.67 -3.12 14.26
C PHE A 647 -14.38 -3.66 14.92
N ILE A 648 -13.84 -2.96 15.93
CA ILE A 648 -12.65 -3.38 16.69
C ILE A 648 -12.88 -3.09 18.17
N ARG A 649 -12.92 -4.15 18.99
CA ARG A 649 -13.01 -4.02 20.45
C ARG A 649 -11.77 -3.30 20.98
N PHE A 650 -11.94 -2.22 21.75
CA PHE A 650 -10.83 -1.44 22.32
C PHE A 650 -9.89 -2.30 23.17
N SER A 651 -10.43 -3.31 23.87
CA SER A 651 -9.66 -4.29 24.65
C SER A 651 -8.65 -5.12 23.85
N SER A 652 -8.71 -5.12 22.50
CA SER A 652 -7.72 -5.81 21.67
C SER A 652 -6.46 -4.98 21.40
N TYR A 653 -6.48 -3.66 21.63
CA TYR A 653 -5.38 -2.73 21.37
C TYR A 653 -5.15 -1.68 22.47
N GLY A 654 -5.93 -1.71 23.55
CA GLY A 654 -5.81 -0.80 24.69
C GLY A 654 -6.39 -1.40 25.97
N VAL A 655 -6.15 -0.75 27.11
CA VAL A 655 -6.67 -1.19 28.42
C VAL A 655 -7.91 -0.38 28.76
N LEU A 656 -9.08 -1.02 28.78
CA LEU A 656 -10.32 -0.41 29.27
C LEU A 656 -10.37 -0.53 30.80
N ILE A 657 -10.72 0.56 31.47
CA ILE A 657 -11.00 0.59 32.90
C ILE A 657 -12.44 1.07 33.08
N GLU A 658 -13.31 0.11 33.35
CA GLU A 658 -14.76 0.28 33.52
C GLU A 658 -15.14 0.93 34.86
N ASP A 659 -14.24 0.84 35.85
CA ASP A 659 -14.42 1.51 37.14
C ASP A 659 -13.85 2.94 37.09
N SER A 660 -14.73 3.91 37.25
CA SER A 660 -14.37 5.33 37.36
C SER A 660 -13.51 5.68 38.60
N ASN A 661 -13.34 4.76 39.55
CA ASN A 661 -12.49 4.93 40.72
C ASN A 661 -10.99 4.91 40.37
N PRO A 662 -10.26 6.04 40.54
CA PRO A 662 -8.84 6.12 40.16
C PRO A 662 -7.92 5.21 40.97
N SER A 663 -8.32 4.72 42.15
CA SER A 663 -7.48 3.80 42.94
C SER A 663 -7.17 2.50 42.20
N ASN A 664 -8.02 2.12 41.24
CA ASN A 664 -7.92 0.86 40.51
C ASN A 664 -7.07 0.99 39.22
N LEU A 665 -6.73 2.22 38.81
CA LEU A 665 -5.90 2.48 37.62
C LEU A 665 -4.49 1.86 37.73
N LEU A 666 -3.70 2.28 38.73
CA LEU A 666 -2.30 1.86 38.85
C LEU A 666 -2.13 0.35 39.16
N PRO A 667 -2.96 -0.31 40.00
CA PRO A 667 -2.95 -1.76 40.12
C PRO A 667 -3.18 -2.46 38.78
N ARG A 668 -4.25 -2.11 38.05
CA ARG A 668 -4.57 -2.77 36.77
C ARG A 668 -3.46 -2.60 35.73
N LEU A 669 -2.86 -1.42 35.61
CA LEU A 669 -1.75 -1.20 34.67
C LEU A 669 -0.48 -1.98 35.06
N ARG A 670 -0.24 -2.21 36.35
CA ARG A 670 0.87 -3.06 36.82
C ARG A 670 0.61 -4.54 36.53
N ASP A 671 -0.62 -5.01 36.73
CA ASP A 671 -1.00 -6.38 36.40
C ASP A 671 -0.83 -6.67 34.90
N VAL A 672 -1.28 -5.74 34.04
CA VAL A 672 -1.04 -5.81 32.59
C VAL A 672 0.46 -5.77 32.30
N LEU A 673 1.24 -4.87 32.91
CA LEU A 673 2.69 -4.77 32.68
C LEU A 673 3.47 -6.05 33.05
N LEU A 674 3.03 -6.78 34.08
CA LEU A 674 3.60 -8.07 34.46
C LEU A 674 3.28 -9.17 33.42
N ASN A 675 2.21 -9.01 32.64
CA ASN A 675 1.86 -9.89 31.53
C ASN A 675 2.50 -9.39 30.22
N THR A 676 3.79 -9.68 30.04
CA THR A 676 4.58 -9.24 28.87
C THR A 676 3.99 -9.67 27.52
N ALA A 677 3.26 -10.78 27.47
CA ALA A 677 2.56 -11.23 26.27
C ALA A 677 1.36 -10.33 25.92
N GLU A 678 0.50 -10.03 26.89
CA GLU A 678 -0.64 -9.09 26.72
C GLU A 678 -0.14 -7.70 26.32
N VAL A 679 0.91 -7.20 26.97
CA VAL A 679 1.58 -5.94 26.63
C VAL A 679 2.06 -5.90 25.18
N HIS A 680 2.73 -6.96 24.70
CA HIS A 680 3.19 -7.03 23.32
C HIS A 680 2.02 -7.10 22.32
N VAL A 681 0.96 -7.88 22.63
CA VAL A 681 -0.24 -8.00 21.80
C VAL A 681 -0.98 -6.66 21.70
N LEU A 682 -1.25 -6.00 22.82
CA LEU A 682 -1.94 -4.70 22.86
C LEU A 682 -1.16 -3.65 22.07
N ARG A 683 0.17 -3.57 22.24
CA ARG A 683 1.02 -2.61 21.54
C ARG A 683 1.10 -2.87 20.03
N GLU A 684 1.24 -4.12 19.61
CA GLU A 684 1.26 -4.49 18.19
C GLU A 684 -0.11 -4.26 17.53
N ASN A 685 -1.20 -4.52 18.24
CA ASN A 685 -2.54 -4.22 17.74
C ASN A 685 -2.80 -2.70 17.71
N ALA A 686 -2.30 -1.92 18.66
CA ALA A 686 -2.31 -0.45 18.59
C ALA A 686 -1.54 0.06 17.36
N ARG A 687 -0.39 -0.56 17.04
CA ARG A 687 0.38 -0.28 15.81
C ARG A 687 -0.44 -0.56 14.55
N LYS A 688 -1.10 -1.72 14.47
CA LYS A 688 -2.00 -2.08 13.36
C LYS A 688 -3.18 -1.11 13.27
N VAL A 689 -3.78 -0.69 14.39
CA VAL A 689 -4.90 0.26 14.39
C VAL A 689 -4.44 1.65 13.92
N CYS A 690 -3.28 2.11 14.39
CA CYS A 690 -2.62 3.32 13.91
C CYS A 690 -2.43 3.30 12.38
N THR A 691 -1.73 2.29 11.85
CA THR A 691 -1.38 2.21 10.43
C THR A 691 -2.60 1.98 9.52
N ARG A 692 -3.54 1.13 9.94
CA ARG A 692 -4.68 0.72 9.11
C ARG A 692 -5.88 1.68 9.18
N PHE A 693 -6.04 2.45 10.25
CA PHE A 693 -7.26 3.25 10.46
C PHE A 693 -7.03 4.72 10.80
N LEU A 694 -5.85 5.15 11.28
CA LEU A 694 -5.67 6.48 11.89
C LEU A 694 -4.69 7.42 11.18
N GLN A 695 -3.91 6.97 10.18
CA GLN A 695 -2.85 7.81 9.58
C GLN A 695 -3.35 9.00 8.76
N THR A 696 -4.37 8.82 7.91
CA THR A 696 -4.90 9.90 7.04
C THR A 696 -6.42 9.88 6.98
N ARG A 697 -7.01 10.93 6.40
CA ARG A 697 -8.47 11.06 6.28
C ARG A 697 -9.03 10.02 5.30
N GLU A 698 -8.26 9.68 4.27
CA GLU A 698 -8.56 8.61 3.31
C GLU A 698 -8.49 7.24 3.97
N VAL A 699 -7.52 7.02 4.87
CA VAL A 699 -7.41 5.79 5.66
C VAL A 699 -8.61 5.65 6.62
N GLN A 700 -8.97 6.71 7.35
CA GLN A 700 -10.18 6.74 8.18
C GLN A 700 -11.47 6.53 7.37
N ALA A 701 -11.58 7.15 6.20
CA ALA A 701 -12.73 6.98 5.32
C ALA A 701 -12.82 5.54 4.76
N ALA A 702 -11.69 4.91 4.42
CA ALA A 702 -11.67 3.52 3.97
C ALA A 702 -12.06 2.55 5.10
N ALA A 703 -11.57 2.80 6.32
CA ALA A 703 -11.95 2.08 7.53
C ALA A 703 -13.46 2.13 7.77
N ALA A 704 -14.07 3.32 7.62
CA ALA A 704 -15.50 3.51 7.78
C ALA A 704 -16.31 2.73 6.74
N LEU A 705 -15.87 2.66 5.48
CA LEU A 705 -16.52 1.83 4.46
C LEU A 705 -16.41 0.33 4.81
N GLU A 706 -15.25 -0.14 5.27
CA GLU A 706 -15.06 -1.55 5.66
C GLU A 706 -15.97 -1.94 6.84
N ALA A 707 -16.11 -1.05 7.83
CA ALA A 707 -17.05 -1.24 8.95
C ALA A 707 -18.52 -1.28 8.49
N LEU A 708 -18.88 -0.48 7.47
CA LEU A 708 -20.23 -0.49 6.88
C LEU A 708 -20.52 -1.73 6.03
N GLU A 709 -19.50 -2.34 5.42
CA GLU A 709 -19.64 -3.60 4.68
C GLU A 709 -19.81 -4.80 5.60
N THR A 710 -19.17 -4.78 6.77
CA THR A 710 -19.10 -5.95 7.67
C THR A 710 -19.44 -5.60 9.14
N PRO A 711 -20.66 -5.14 9.44
CA PRO A 711 -21.05 -4.67 10.78
C PRO A 711 -20.98 -5.72 11.91
N ASN A 712 -20.89 -7.02 11.56
CA ASN A 712 -20.81 -8.13 12.52
C ASN A 712 -19.40 -8.75 12.64
N ARG A 713 -18.34 -8.12 12.11
CA ARG A 713 -17.01 -8.77 12.02
C ARG A 713 -16.18 -8.72 13.31
N ALA A 714 -16.67 -8.10 14.38
CA ALA A 714 -15.98 -7.97 15.68
C ALA A 714 -15.91 -9.28 16.53
N GLU A 715 -16.04 -10.44 15.89
CA GLU A 715 -15.81 -11.78 16.47
C GLU A 715 -14.68 -12.55 15.76
N ASP A 716 -14.05 -11.99 14.74
CA ASP A 716 -12.85 -12.58 14.14
C ASP A 716 -11.63 -12.26 15.03
N ASP A 717 -11.46 -13.04 16.11
CA ASP A 717 -10.33 -12.97 17.08
C ASP A 717 -8.94 -13.29 16.45
N SER A 718 -8.87 -13.40 15.11
CA SER A 718 -7.68 -13.73 14.30
C SER A 718 -6.49 -12.76 14.38
N LEU A 719 -6.51 -11.79 15.30
CA LEU A 719 -5.36 -10.94 15.62
C LEU A 719 -4.44 -11.51 16.71
N SER A 720 -4.88 -12.50 17.50
CA SER A 720 -4.01 -13.32 18.35
C SER A 720 -3.62 -14.62 17.65
N VAL A 721 -2.51 -14.60 16.92
CA VAL A 721 -1.96 -15.80 16.27
C VAL A 721 -1.15 -16.60 17.29
N VAL A 722 -1.82 -17.40 18.12
CA VAL A 722 -1.16 -18.24 19.14
C VAL A 722 -0.45 -19.43 18.48
N LEU A 723 0.78 -19.68 18.93
CA LEU A 723 1.63 -20.79 18.48
C LEU A 723 1.18 -22.10 19.13
N THR A 724 0.76 -23.08 18.34
CA THR A 724 0.26 -24.38 18.84
C THR A 724 1.32 -25.48 18.81
N GLN A 725 2.25 -25.44 17.85
CA GLN A 725 3.31 -26.45 17.72
C GLN A 725 4.55 -25.89 17.00
N THR A 726 5.73 -26.46 17.24
CA THR A 726 6.92 -26.22 16.40
C THR A 726 7.60 -27.51 15.96
N LEU A 727 8.26 -27.47 14.81
CA LEU A 727 9.08 -28.57 14.26
C LEU A 727 10.41 -27.99 13.76
N LEU A 728 11.53 -28.64 14.04
CA LEU A 728 12.87 -28.19 13.62
C LEU A 728 13.45 -29.11 12.54
N ASP A 729 13.65 -28.56 11.35
CA ASP A 729 14.47 -29.16 10.29
C ASP A 729 15.94 -28.82 10.58
N GLN A 730 16.64 -29.79 11.18
CA GLN A 730 18.05 -29.65 11.57
C GLN A 730 19.00 -29.60 10.37
N GLU A 731 18.66 -30.23 9.24
CA GLU A 731 19.52 -30.25 8.04
C GLU A 731 19.62 -28.86 7.40
N GLN A 732 18.50 -28.15 7.35
CA GLN A 732 18.39 -26.85 6.68
C GLN A 732 18.32 -25.66 7.65
N ASN A 733 18.40 -25.91 8.97
CA ASN A 733 18.28 -24.88 10.00
C ASN A 733 16.97 -24.06 9.86
N HIS A 734 15.86 -24.74 9.58
CA HIS A 734 14.53 -24.15 9.46
C HIS A 734 13.64 -24.55 10.63
N LEU A 735 12.96 -23.57 11.22
CA LEU A 735 11.92 -23.78 12.22
C LEU A 735 10.55 -23.66 11.54
N TYR A 736 9.69 -24.65 11.73
CA TYR A 736 8.30 -24.62 11.29
C TYR A 736 7.40 -24.41 12.51
N ALA A 737 6.30 -23.70 12.30
CA ALA A 737 5.33 -23.37 13.34
C ALA A 737 3.91 -23.63 12.85
N LEU A 738 3.14 -24.38 13.63
CA LEU A 738 1.70 -24.43 13.50
C LEU A 738 1.11 -23.40 14.45
N PHE A 739 0.08 -22.67 14.01
CA PHE A 739 -0.64 -21.70 14.83
C PHE A 739 -2.12 -22.11 14.96
N GLU A 740 -2.87 -21.44 15.85
CA GLU A 740 -4.30 -21.72 16.09
C GLU A 740 -5.19 -21.57 14.83
N THR A 741 -4.74 -20.82 13.82
CA THR A 741 -5.40 -20.74 12.51
C THR A 741 -5.33 -22.05 11.71
N GLY A 742 -4.57 -23.03 12.19
CA GLY A 742 -4.27 -24.30 11.53
C GLY A 742 -3.30 -24.19 10.35
N ALA A 743 -2.80 -22.99 10.04
CA ALA A 743 -1.82 -22.79 8.99
C ALA A 743 -0.40 -23.09 9.50
N LEU A 744 0.39 -23.79 8.67
CA LEU A 744 1.78 -24.14 8.91
C LEU A 744 2.69 -23.08 8.28
N PHE A 745 3.67 -22.58 9.04
CA PHE A 745 4.63 -21.56 8.60
C PHE A 745 6.07 -22.06 8.76
N ARG A 746 7.03 -21.37 8.12
CA ARG A 746 8.49 -21.62 8.21
C ARG A 746 9.26 -20.32 8.38
N ALA A 747 10.25 -20.34 9.26
CA ALA A 747 11.30 -19.34 9.43
C ALA A 747 12.68 -20.00 9.43
N VAL A 748 13.74 -19.22 9.18
CA VAL A 748 15.13 -19.69 9.40
C VAL A 748 15.40 -19.68 10.90
N ALA A 749 15.76 -20.81 11.49
CA ALA A 749 15.84 -20.99 12.95
C ALA A 749 16.88 -20.07 13.62
N SER A 750 17.99 -19.74 12.93
CA SER A 750 18.96 -18.74 13.42
C SER A 750 18.38 -17.31 13.51
N ARG A 751 17.29 -17.04 12.78
CA ARG A 751 16.61 -15.73 12.72
C ARG A 751 15.23 -15.72 13.39
N ALA A 752 14.67 -16.87 13.75
CA ALA A 752 13.36 -17.01 14.40
C ALA A 752 13.29 -16.47 15.86
N ARG A 753 14.34 -15.78 16.33
CA ARG A 753 14.41 -15.20 17.68
C ARG A 753 13.54 -13.96 17.88
N THR A 754 13.02 -13.37 16.81
CA THR A 754 12.05 -12.27 16.87
C THR A 754 10.80 -12.65 16.09
N LEU A 755 9.63 -12.50 16.72
CA LEU A 755 8.32 -12.89 16.15
C LEU A 755 7.93 -12.12 14.88
N GLN A 756 8.58 -10.99 14.59
CA GLN A 756 7.93 -9.94 13.80
C GLN A 756 7.88 -10.18 12.28
N HIS A 757 8.92 -10.67 11.59
CA HIS A 757 8.98 -10.55 10.10
C HIS A 757 9.61 -11.71 9.31
N LEU A 758 9.60 -12.95 9.80
CA LEU A 758 10.36 -14.05 9.17
C LEU A 758 9.61 -15.37 8.95
N TRP A 759 8.32 -15.42 9.25
CA TRP A 759 7.47 -16.59 9.05
C TRP A 759 6.73 -16.52 7.71
N MET A 760 7.04 -17.45 6.79
CA MET A 760 6.31 -17.63 5.54
C MET A 760 5.26 -18.74 5.70
N THR A 761 4.03 -18.52 5.25
CA THR A 761 3.03 -19.61 5.20
C THR A 761 3.51 -20.69 4.23
N VAL A 762 3.62 -21.91 4.72
CA VAL A 762 4.07 -23.09 3.97
C VAL A 762 2.88 -23.91 3.52
N ALA A 763 1.84 -24.04 4.34
CA ALA A 763 0.57 -24.62 3.92
C ALA A 763 -0.59 -23.99 4.71
N PRO A 764 -1.74 -23.68 4.07
CA PRO A 764 -2.79 -22.85 4.67
C PRO A 764 -3.62 -23.53 5.76
N GLY A 765 -3.47 -24.84 5.97
CA GLY A 765 -4.25 -25.59 6.96
C GLY A 765 -5.59 -26.12 6.42
N PRO A 766 -6.54 -26.50 7.29
CA PRO A 766 -6.56 -26.30 8.75
C PRO A 766 -5.98 -27.51 9.50
N PHE A 767 -4.68 -27.50 9.82
CA PHE A 767 -4.06 -28.59 10.57
C PHE A 767 -4.19 -28.39 12.09
N GLU A 768 -4.54 -29.45 12.81
CA GLU A 768 -4.61 -29.50 14.27
C GLU A 768 -3.27 -29.91 14.89
N TYR A 769 -2.47 -30.69 14.15
CA TYR A 769 -1.16 -31.20 14.55
C TYR A 769 -0.34 -31.59 13.31
N VAL A 770 1.00 -31.49 13.35
CA VAL A 770 1.90 -31.91 12.25
C VAL A 770 3.07 -32.74 12.78
N ALA A 771 3.47 -33.78 12.05
CA ALA A 771 4.66 -34.58 12.33
C ALA A 771 5.43 -34.86 11.02
N ALA A 772 6.74 -35.06 11.07
CA ALA A 772 7.56 -35.35 9.90
C ALA A 772 8.46 -36.56 10.16
N SER A 773 8.66 -37.40 9.13
CA SER A 773 9.57 -38.55 9.20
C SER A 773 10.13 -38.86 7.81
N GLY A 774 11.44 -38.67 7.64
CA GLY A 774 12.12 -38.83 6.35
C GLY A 774 11.49 -37.97 5.25
N GLU A 775 11.14 -38.62 4.13
CA GLU A 775 10.55 -38.01 2.95
C GLU A 775 9.00 -37.97 2.99
N ALA A 776 8.41 -37.86 4.19
CA ALA A 776 6.97 -37.68 4.36
C ALA A 776 6.63 -36.73 5.52
N VAL A 777 5.59 -35.92 5.31
CA VAL A 777 4.97 -35.09 6.36
C VAL A 777 3.54 -35.57 6.58
N PHE A 778 3.15 -35.63 7.84
CA PHE A 778 1.83 -36.04 8.28
C PHE A 778 1.17 -34.91 9.04
N ALA A 779 -0.13 -34.72 8.83
CA ALA A 779 -0.90 -33.72 9.53
C ALA A 779 -2.25 -34.29 9.98
N VAL A 780 -2.68 -33.91 11.18
CA VAL A 780 -4.05 -34.13 11.65
C VAL A 780 -4.90 -32.95 11.17
N SER A 781 -6.04 -33.21 10.54
CA SER A 781 -7.03 -32.17 10.19
C SER A 781 -8.43 -32.78 10.23
N GLY A 782 -9.38 -32.15 10.91
CA GLY A 782 -10.70 -32.75 11.12
C GLY A 782 -10.63 -34.11 11.79
N GLN A 783 -9.67 -34.30 12.72
CA GLN A 783 -9.34 -35.55 13.41
C GLN A 783 -8.84 -36.71 12.51
N GLN A 784 -8.64 -36.49 11.20
CA GLN A 784 -8.08 -37.48 10.25
C GLN A 784 -6.60 -37.23 9.97
N VAL A 785 -5.84 -38.29 9.65
CA VAL A 785 -4.43 -38.17 9.27
C VAL A 785 -4.27 -38.06 7.76
N TYR A 786 -3.62 -36.97 7.34
CA TYR A 786 -3.20 -36.70 5.98
C TYR A 786 -1.70 -36.85 5.83
N LYS A 787 -1.24 -37.25 4.64
CA LYS A 787 0.16 -37.42 4.25
C LYS A 787 0.46 -36.57 3.02
N HIS A 788 1.51 -35.78 3.11
CA HIS A 788 2.24 -35.21 1.99
C HIS A 788 3.43 -36.12 1.66
N LEU A 789 3.62 -36.43 0.37
CA LEU A 789 4.78 -37.17 -0.11
C LEU A 789 5.88 -36.17 -0.47
N GLY A 790 6.89 -36.11 0.39
CA GLY A 790 7.98 -35.15 0.32
C GLY A 790 8.48 -34.76 1.72
N PRO A 791 9.72 -34.29 1.84
CA PRO A 791 10.31 -33.86 3.11
C PRO A 791 9.67 -32.54 3.59
N LEU A 792 9.84 -32.17 4.87
CA LEU A 792 9.20 -30.97 5.43
C LEU A 792 9.49 -29.66 4.66
N ARG A 793 10.64 -29.60 3.98
CA ARG A 793 11.07 -28.52 3.07
C ARG A 793 10.29 -28.41 1.75
N SER A 794 9.67 -29.48 1.25
CA SER A 794 8.91 -29.48 -0.03
C SER A 794 7.46 -29.04 0.14
N VAL A 795 6.95 -29.01 1.37
CA VAL A 795 5.60 -28.52 1.64
C VAL A 795 5.47 -27.10 1.12
N SER A 796 4.34 -26.83 0.47
CA SER A 796 3.98 -25.59 -0.22
C SER A 796 2.46 -25.38 -0.14
N PRO A 797 1.95 -24.15 -0.40
CA PRO A 797 0.51 -23.90 -0.35
C PRO A 797 -0.31 -24.77 -1.31
N ASP A 798 0.32 -25.20 -2.40
CA ASP A 798 -0.24 -26.06 -3.45
C ASP A 798 0.10 -27.56 -3.26
N SER A 799 0.63 -27.95 -2.10
CA SER A 799 1.01 -29.34 -1.84
C SER A 799 -0.20 -30.27 -1.72
N ASP A 800 -0.16 -31.38 -2.45
CA ASP A 800 -1.16 -32.45 -2.30
C ASP A 800 -1.05 -33.12 -0.91
N TRP A 801 -2.21 -33.25 -0.26
CA TRP A 801 -2.39 -33.96 1.00
C TRP A 801 -3.39 -35.09 0.81
N THR A 802 -2.96 -36.32 1.07
CA THR A 802 -3.77 -37.53 0.90
C THR A 802 -4.18 -38.08 2.26
N ALA A 803 -5.45 -38.43 2.48
CA ALA A 803 -5.85 -39.11 3.71
C ALA A 803 -5.20 -40.51 3.74
N VAL A 804 -4.63 -40.92 4.87
CA VAL A 804 -3.86 -42.17 5.00
C VAL A 804 -4.22 -43.02 6.22
N SER A 805 -5.29 -42.72 6.95
CA SER A 805 -5.68 -43.56 8.07
C SER A 805 -7.18 -43.55 8.35
N ARG A 806 -7.67 -44.66 8.92
CA ARG A 806 -9.05 -44.82 9.35
C ARG A 806 -9.13 -44.78 10.88
N GLY A 807 -9.53 -43.62 11.41
CA GLY A 807 -9.65 -43.39 12.85
C GLY A 807 -9.82 -41.90 13.14
N ARG A 808 -9.98 -41.56 14.43
CA ARG A 808 -10.04 -40.17 14.89
C ARG A 808 -8.99 -39.93 15.98
N VAL A 809 -8.02 -39.09 15.66
CA VAL A 809 -6.82 -38.83 16.48
C VAL A 809 -6.63 -37.33 16.69
N GLN A 810 -5.92 -36.95 17.76
CA GLN A 810 -5.68 -35.53 18.14
C GLN A 810 -4.23 -35.09 17.97
N ALA A 811 -3.27 -36.02 18.09
CA ALA A 811 -1.85 -35.74 18.03
C ALA A 811 -1.10 -36.99 17.53
N LEU A 812 0.07 -36.78 16.92
CA LEU A 812 0.90 -37.81 16.31
C LEU A 812 2.34 -37.73 16.83
N ALA A 813 3.01 -38.86 16.91
CA ALA A 813 4.47 -38.92 17.01
C ALA A 813 4.96 -40.05 16.10
N ILE A 814 6.22 -40.00 15.65
CA ILE A 814 6.78 -41.03 14.76
C ILE A 814 8.13 -41.47 15.31
N HIS A 815 8.31 -42.79 15.43
CA HIS A 815 9.54 -43.41 15.90
C HIS A 815 9.78 -44.70 15.13
N ASP A 816 10.98 -44.85 14.56
CA ASP A 816 11.49 -46.07 13.91
C ASP A 816 10.51 -46.70 12.88
N GLY A 817 9.82 -45.85 12.12
CA GLY A 817 8.86 -46.25 11.07
C GLY A 817 7.45 -46.53 11.59
N VAL A 818 7.21 -46.44 12.89
CA VAL A 818 5.89 -46.58 13.52
C VAL A 818 5.33 -45.19 13.85
N MET A 819 4.09 -44.94 13.42
CA MET A 819 3.32 -43.78 13.85
C MET A 819 2.57 -44.13 15.12
N LEU A 820 2.75 -43.31 16.15
CA LEU A 820 1.98 -43.32 17.38
C LEU A 820 0.94 -42.21 17.32
N ALA A 821 -0.26 -42.44 17.85
CA ALA A 821 -1.33 -41.47 17.85
C ALA A 821 -2.11 -41.44 19.17
N ALA A 822 -2.48 -40.24 19.62
CA ALA A 822 -3.44 -40.06 20.70
C ALA A 822 -4.86 -40.05 20.13
N GLY A 823 -5.68 -41.03 20.52
CA GLY A 823 -7.10 -41.13 20.12
C GLY A 823 -7.98 -40.11 20.85
N LEU A 824 -9.18 -39.84 20.30
CA LEU A 824 -10.19 -38.99 20.97
C LEU A 824 -10.68 -39.54 22.32
N ASP A 825 -10.55 -40.84 22.53
CA ASP A 825 -10.86 -41.55 23.77
C ASP A 825 -9.70 -41.48 24.79
N GLY A 826 -8.59 -40.85 24.41
CA GLY A 826 -7.41 -40.65 25.24
C GLY A 826 -6.45 -41.84 25.28
N ASN A 827 -6.71 -42.90 24.50
CA ASN A 827 -5.83 -44.06 24.34
C ASN A 827 -4.67 -43.75 23.38
N ILE A 828 -3.59 -44.53 23.47
CA ILE A 828 -2.49 -44.45 22.51
C ILE A 828 -2.56 -45.63 21.54
N TYR A 829 -2.50 -45.29 20.26
CA TYR A 829 -2.56 -46.20 19.12
C TYR A 829 -1.23 -46.22 18.36
N GLN A 830 -1.01 -47.27 17.57
CA GLN A 830 0.10 -47.39 16.64
C GLN A 830 -0.32 -47.86 15.25
N GLN A 831 0.47 -47.50 14.22
CA GLN A 831 0.33 -47.97 12.84
C GLN A 831 1.69 -47.86 12.10
N ASP A 832 2.04 -48.84 11.25
CA ASP A 832 3.25 -48.76 10.41
C ASP A 832 3.08 -47.69 9.32
N VAL A 833 3.99 -46.71 9.29
CA VAL A 833 3.99 -45.53 8.40
C VAL A 833 3.95 -45.90 6.90
N ASN A 834 4.47 -47.08 6.55
CA ASN A 834 4.53 -47.59 5.18
C ASN A 834 3.25 -48.35 4.80
N ALA A 835 2.54 -48.91 5.77
CA ALA A 835 1.26 -49.61 5.56
C ALA A 835 0.04 -48.68 5.58
N MET A 836 0.18 -47.46 6.12
CA MET A 836 -0.89 -46.48 6.27
C MET A 836 -1.70 -46.23 4.98
N SER A 837 -3.00 -46.49 5.05
CA SER A 837 -4.00 -46.10 4.05
C SER A 837 -5.36 -45.82 4.70
N ILE A 838 -6.30 -45.25 3.95
CA ILE A 838 -7.71 -45.09 4.39
C ILE A 838 -8.44 -46.41 4.73
N TYR A 839 -7.80 -47.57 4.49
CA TYR A 839 -8.34 -48.90 4.77
C TYR A 839 -7.67 -49.60 5.95
N THR A 840 -6.57 -49.06 6.49
CA THR A 840 -5.88 -49.66 7.65
C THR A 840 -6.37 -49.01 8.95
N ASP A 841 -6.85 -49.86 9.86
CA ASP A 841 -7.28 -49.45 11.19
C ASP A 841 -6.06 -49.30 12.13
N TRP A 842 -6.22 -48.48 13.18
CA TRP A 842 -5.23 -48.27 14.23
C TRP A 842 -5.16 -49.47 15.20
N GLU A 843 -3.96 -49.91 15.55
CA GLU A 843 -3.76 -50.90 16.62
C GLU A 843 -3.69 -50.19 17.99
N LEU A 844 -4.43 -50.68 18.98
CA LEU A 844 -4.35 -50.15 20.35
C LEU A 844 -3.01 -50.58 20.97
N LEU A 845 -2.10 -49.62 21.16
CA LEU A 845 -0.84 -49.87 21.86
C LEU A 845 -1.05 -49.86 23.37
N LEU A 846 -1.77 -48.86 23.89
CA LEU A 846 -1.98 -48.66 25.33
C LEU A 846 -3.33 -48.00 25.65
N GLU A 847 -4.03 -48.57 26.63
CA GLU A 847 -5.13 -47.89 27.32
C GLU A 847 -4.58 -46.66 28.07
N GLY A 848 -5.19 -45.50 27.84
CA GLY A 848 -4.63 -44.21 28.19
C GLY A 848 -5.30 -43.51 29.37
N ARG A 849 -4.77 -42.32 29.71
CA ARG A 849 -5.24 -41.50 30.84
C ARG A 849 -5.81 -40.17 30.35
N ASN A 850 -6.67 -40.20 29.34
CA ASN A 850 -7.16 -39.00 28.65
C ASN A 850 -5.99 -38.13 28.11
N PHE A 851 -5.13 -38.74 27.28
CA PHE A 851 -3.98 -38.07 26.67
C PHE A 851 -4.43 -37.23 25.46
N SER A 852 -3.94 -35.98 25.35
CA SER A 852 -4.32 -35.06 24.25
C SER A 852 -3.16 -34.58 23.38
N ARG A 853 -1.92 -34.71 23.85
CA ARG A 853 -0.69 -34.48 23.07
C ARG A 853 0.33 -35.58 23.37
N ILE A 854 1.12 -35.92 22.37
CA ILE A 854 2.23 -36.86 22.45
C ILE A 854 3.45 -36.33 21.69
N SER A 855 4.63 -36.79 22.07
CA SER A 855 5.91 -36.50 21.39
C SER A 855 6.90 -37.63 21.72
N VAL A 856 7.84 -37.95 20.84
CA VAL A 856 8.86 -39.00 21.10
C VAL A 856 10.25 -38.42 20.99
N HIS A 857 11.09 -38.70 21.98
CA HIS A 857 12.50 -38.34 21.98
C HIS A 857 13.34 -39.49 22.50
N ALA A 858 14.39 -39.88 21.75
CA ALA A 858 15.35 -40.92 22.14
C ALA A 858 14.72 -42.25 22.62
N GLY A 859 13.67 -42.73 21.93
CA GLY A 859 12.95 -43.96 22.29
C GLY A 859 11.95 -43.82 23.45
N VAL A 860 11.80 -42.62 24.02
CA VAL A 860 10.82 -42.34 25.09
C VAL A 860 9.64 -41.57 24.52
N LEU A 861 8.45 -42.14 24.64
CA LEU A 861 7.18 -41.49 24.37
C LEU A 861 6.77 -40.62 25.56
N TYR A 862 6.56 -39.34 25.33
CA TYR A 862 6.00 -38.41 26.28
C TYR A 862 4.54 -38.11 25.93
N ALA A 863 3.68 -37.98 26.93
CA ALA A 863 2.26 -37.67 26.76
C ALA A 863 1.73 -36.73 27.84
N THR A 864 0.80 -35.84 27.49
CA THR A 864 0.13 -34.95 28.45
C THR A 864 -1.32 -35.37 28.65
N SER A 865 -1.72 -35.45 29.92
CA SER A 865 -3.11 -35.72 30.32
C SER A 865 -3.79 -34.44 30.78
N GLN A 866 -5.00 -34.19 30.26
CA GLN A 866 -5.86 -33.05 30.62
C GLN A 866 -6.88 -33.40 31.73
N LEU A 867 -6.58 -34.38 32.58
CA LEU A 867 -7.36 -34.64 33.79
C LEU A 867 -7.18 -33.49 34.80
N HIS A 868 -8.12 -32.53 34.75
CA HIS A 868 -8.23 -31.28 35.51
C HIS A 868 -7.37 -30.11 34.97
N ALA A 869 -7.67 -28.90 35.48
CA ALA A 869 -7.15 -27.59 35.00
C ALA A 869 -5.63 -27.35 35.16
N ALA A 870 -4.82 -28.40 35.38
CA ALA A 870 -3.37 -28.31 35.37
C ALA A 870 -2.78 -29.64 34.87
N SER A 871 -2.05 -29.55 33.77
CA SER A 871 -1.56 -30.68 32.99
C SER A 871 -0.49 -31.47 33.75
N SER A 872 -0.44 -32.79 33.50
CA SER A 872 0.64 -33.68 33.96
C SER A 872 1.31 -34.36 32.78
N VAL A 873 2.64 -34.38 32.77
CA VAL A 873 3.45 -35.06 31.76
C VAL A 873 3.78 -36.47 32.24
N TYR A 874 3.60 -37.44 31.37
CA TYR A 874 3.96 -38.85 31.54
C TYR A 874 5.00 -39.24 30.49
N SER A 875 5.80 -40.26 30.80
CA SER A 875 6.82 -40.83 29.91
C SER A 875 6.71 -42.36 29.92
N LEU A 876 6.97 -42.96 28.76
CA LEU A 876 7.00 -44.40 28.52
C LEU A 876 8.24 -44.71 27.68
N ASP A 877 9.09 -45.61 28.16
CA ASP A 877 10.22 -46.14 27.39
C ASP A 877 9.72 -47.20 26.41
N LEU A 878 9.79 -46.93 25.10
CA LEU A 878 9.31 -47.82 24.05
C LEU A 878 10.23 -49.03 23.83
N SER A 879 11.46 -49.00 24.36
CA SER A 879 12.38 -50.14 24.36
C SER A 879 12.14 -51.11 25.52
N SER A 880 11.38 -50.69 26.54
CA SER A 880 11.16 -51.47 27.75
C SER A 880 9.98 -52.45 27.61
N PRO A 881 10.15 -53.74 27.91
CA PRO A 881 9.05 -54.71 27.86
C PRO A 881 7.98 -54.43 28.94
N SER A 882 8.31 -53.67 29.99
CA SER A 882 7.32 -53.22 30.98
C SER A 882 6.67 -51.92 30.51
N HIS A 883 5.50 -52.04 29.86
CA HIS A 883 4.77 -50.92 29.25
C HIS A 883 4.03 -50.05 30.28
N GLY A 884 4.76 -49.49 31.26
CA GLY A 884 4.22 -48.70 32.36
C GLY A 884 4.49 -47.20 32.21
N TRP A 885 3.43 -46.39 32.17
CA TRP A 885 3.54 -44.93 32.24
C TRP A 885 4.16 -44.46 33.55
N VAL A 886 5.33 -43.83 33.48
CA VAL A 886 5.95 -43.11 34.59
C VAL A 886 5.52 -41.65 34.54
N LYS A 887 5.21 -41.03 35.68
CA LYS A 887 4.92 -39.59 35.71
C LYS A 887 6.23 -38.80 35.65
N ALA A 888 6.47 -38.10 34.54
CA ALA A 888 7.69 -37.33 34.30
C ALA A 888 7.69 -35.98 35.03
N SER A 889 6.52 -35.37 35.27
CA SER A 889 6.45 -34.05 35.93
C SER A 889 6.37 -34.15 37.47
N ILE A 890 7.36 -33.57 38.17
CA ILE A 890 7.43 -33.51 39.64
C ILE A 890 6.27 -32.65 40.23
N ARG A 891 5.78 -31.67 39.47
CA ARG A 891 4.63 -30.82 39.84
C ARG A 891 3.57 -30.80 38.72
N ARG A 892 2.36 -30.34 39.05
CA ARG A 892 1.35 -29.92 38.07
C ARG A 892 1.82 -28.61 37.43
N ILE A 893 1.71 -28.50 36.11
CA ILE A 893 2.08 -27.29 35.39
C ILE A 893 0.76 -26.56 35.03
N PRO A 894 0.59 -25.28 35.37
CA PRO A 894 -0.60 -24.52 35.02
C PRO A 894 -0.61 -24.16 33.52
N GLY A 895 -1.78 -24.19 32.89
CA GLY A 895 -1.97 -23.89 31.47
C GLY A 895 -1.88 -25.10 30.54
N ASP A 896 -2.01 -24.84 29.24
CA ASP A 896 -1.76 -25.83 28.20
C ASP A 896 -0.24 -25.98 27.99
N VAL A 897 0.25 -27.19 28.27
CA VAL A 897 1.66 -27.57 28.13
C VAL A 897 1.94 -28.26 26.79
N GLY A 898 0.97 -28.33 25.88
CA GLY A 898 1.15 -28.96 24.57
C GLY A 898 2.34 -28.43 23.78
N HIS A 899 2.70 -27.16 23.98
CA HIS A 899 3.86 -26.49 23.37
C HIS A 899 5.23 -26.87 23.99
N LEU A 900 5.25 -27.61 25.11
CA LEU A 900 6.48 -28.15 25.72
C LEU A 900 6.84 -29.55 25.20
N LEU A 901 5.95 -30.18 24.43
CA LEU A 901 6.13 -31.48 23.78
C LEU A 901 6.44 -31.32 22.29
#